data_AF-D1C522-F1
#
_entry.id   AF-D1C522-F1
#
_cell.length_a   1.000
_cell.length_b   1.000
_cell.length_c   1.000
_cell.angle_alpha   90.00
_cell.angle_beta   90.00
_cell.angle_gamma   90.00
#
_symmetry.space_group_name_H-M   'P 1'
#
loop_
_entity.id
_entity.type
_entity.pdbx_description
1 polymer ?
#
loop_
_entity_poly.entity_id
_entity_poly.type
_entity_poly.pdbx_seq_one_letter_code
_entity_poly.pdbx_strand_id
1 'polypeptide(L)'
;MTTARSTEETGGNSISRGGTPAKNPKDPKDPKESVGRRDCCNVDIRIDSARDVHIYNCSCAAPGGGGPAAPPESQPCYPPVGACLPVVPGAKHKLDRDYKLARLAERVKVPSALAAGTVHLMRRFLLGKPAANPLEAAAFATLGQMPRDFLSCAVAAFDTVPPRQRQRLFASSLDLDPDQPLDEATLTAALAEEIKQRIGIQVFDDPKAAEEERPGRIRIYEPQGEDFFSQVRICAINDLRTANFYPPLNPGDYLPDEFQHDCELKIVDGEPQVVCQVRTTDCPGHTLSGGVCARVLDVAQGDGVVLQGVNYFSVDAKVRFSNPQTGETVREVEAHVWGDVDTPVTEVVNGQTVLINDCRVQDRLTFQVPNDLSPGRYSIQVVLPNITGIDVFGAELVSNVEFINVIPAPTSRYQIVIEAISARKETSPEWLGSDEVGLRTMAFPMDLMFQPIEPMQEQAFKDLRGVEFDTGTTRDIARVVFQHDQPILAMVMAVLGHEIDSQRAYDQEITDWTEYFWDLIKEQAAYIGAAIVALGGGGALAKLGKLGAIAVLIAAGITIGVDAIIALWAPADPIIFDTIGLSITDLAWLTSADAPPPGSSSFTTEDDIVVNVNTSIPPVKRPLEYVEVREYVSDDQDSRYELRYRYSRVA
;
A
#
# COMPACT_ATOMS: atom_id res chain seq x y z
N MET A 1 2.59 66.51 -28.48
CA MET A 1 3.87 67.13 -28.09
C MET A 1 4.02 66.97 -26.58
N THR A 2 5.09 66.26 -26.19
CA THR A 2 5.89 66.46 -24.97
C THR A 2 5.31 66.07 -23.58
N THR A 3 5.67 64.85 -23.18
CA THR A 3 6.13 64.34 -21.86
C THR A 3 6.19 65.27 -20.63
N ALA A 4 5.86 64.71 -19.46
CA ALA A 4 6.77 64.61 -18.30
C ALA A 4 6.31 63.60 -17.23
N ARG A 5 7.26 62.76 -16.79
CA ARG A 5 7.22 61.85 -15.63
C ARG A 5 7.26 62.64 -14.31
N SER A 6 6.67 62.11 -13.23
CA SER A 6 7.22 62.28 -11.88
C SER A 6 7.29 60.93 -11.16
N THR A 7 8.47 60.68 -10.63
CA THR A 7 8.91 59.57 -9.77
C THR A 7 8.27 59.65 -8.39
N GLU A 8 7.71 58.54 -7.91
CA GLU A 8 7.44 58.32 -6.49
C GLU A 8 8.55 57.44 -5.92
N GLU A 9 9.34 58.02 -5.00
CA GLU A 9 10.33 57.33 -4.18
C GLU A 9 9.60 56.61 -3.04
N THR A 10 9.65 55.28 -3.03
CA THR A 10 9.22 54.45 -1.90
C THR A 10 10.26 54.51 -0.79
N GLY A 11 9.89 55.09 0.36
CA GLY A 11 10.69 55.10 1.57
C GLY A 11 10.86 53.68 2.14
N GLY A 12 12.12 53.26 2.33
CA GLY A 12 12.45 52.03 3.04
C GLY A 12 12.29 52.21 4.55
N ASN A 13 11.46 51.38 5.17
CA ASN A 13 11.41 51.24 6.62
C ASN A 13 12.52 50.26 7.08
N SER A 14 13.48 50.74 7.87
CA SER A 14 14.45 49.90 8.56
C SER A 14 13.94 49.54 9.97
N ILE A 15 13.83 48.25 10.26
CA ILE A 15 13.56 47.76 11.61
C ILE A 15 14.91 47.56 12.30
N SER A 16 15.22 48.39 13.30
CA SER A 16 16.38 48.23 14.18
C SER A 16 15.92 47.66 15.54
N ARG A 17 16.57 46.57 15.98
CA ARG A 17 16.32 45.94 17.29
C ARG A 17 16.72 46.89 18.43
N GLY A 18 15.78 47.15 19.34
CA GLY A 18 15.97 47.98 20.53
C GLY A 18 16.96 47.39 21.54
N GLY A 19 17.92 48.21 21.98
CA GLY A 19 18.79 47.94 23.12
C GLY A 19 18.24 48.57 24.41
N THR A 20 18.31 47.81 25.50
CA THR A 20 17.89 48.16 26.87
C THR A 20 18.74 49.31 27.46
N PRO A 21 18.21 50.19 28.34
CA PRO A 21 18.84 51.47 28.63
C PRO A 21 19.72 51.46 29.89
N ALA A 22 20.89 52.12 29.83
CA ALA A 22 21.57 52.59 31.03
C ALA A 22 22.36 53.89 30.77
N LYS A 23 22.23 54.79 31.75
CA LYS A 23 22.59 56.21 31.81
C LYS A 23 24.07 56.52 31.51
N ASN A 24 24.32 57.72 30.99
CA ASN A 24 25.41 58.57 31.47
C ASN A 24 25.04 60.06 31.25
N PRO A 25 25.59 60.97 32.05
CA PRO A 25 26.18 62.12 31.41
C PRO A 25 27.51 62.54 32.03
N LYS A 26 28.52 62.72 31.19
CA LYS A 26 29.51 63.81 31.24
C LYS A 26 30.53 63.64 30.10
N ASP A 27 30.46 64.57 29.16
CA ASP A 27 31.56 64.95 28.25
C ASP A 27 32.62 65.81 29.01
N PRO A 28 33.78 66.20 28.44
CA PRO A 28 34.33 65.92 27.10
C PRO A 28 35.84 65.57 27.05
N LYS A 29 36.31 65.06 25.91
CA LYS A 29 37.53 65.49 25.15
C LYS A 29 38.15 64.36 24.32
N ASP A 30 38.02 64.49 22.99
CA ASP A 30 39.00 64.03 22.01
C ASP A 30 40.36 64.76 22.20
N PRO A 31 41.53 64.27 21.69
CA PRO A 31 41.66 63.49 20.43
C PRO A 31 42.73 62.37 20.42
N LYS A 32 42.58 61.39 19.52
CA LYS A 32 43.58 60.94 18.50
C LYS A 32 43.35 59.50 18.04
N GLU A 33 43.49 59.35 16.72
CA GLU A 33 43.44 58.12 15.92
C GLU A 33 44.18 56.92 16.53
N SER A 34 43.51 55.77 16.54
CA SER A 34 44.15 54.49 16.19
C SER A 34 43.13 53.54 15.56
N VAL A 35 43.25 53.43 14.24
CA VAL A 35 43.11 52.24 13.39
C VAL A 35 42.55 50.98 14.09
N GLY A 36 41.41 50.49 13.60
CA GLY A 36 41.07 49.07 13.69
C GLY A 36 39.71 48.71 14.28
N ARG A 37 38.61 49.20 13.69
CA ARG A 37 37.33 48.49 13.77
C ARG A 37 36.80 48.32 12.35
N ARG A 38 36.97 47.12 11.81
CA ARG A 38 36.32 46.73 10.56
C ARG A 38 34.85 46.48 10.90
N ASP A 39 33.96 47.30 10.36
CA ASP A 39 32.55 47.00 10.25
C ASP A 39 32.38 45.83 9.28
N CYS A 40 32.62 44.61 9.78
CA CYS A 40 32.33 43.38 9.05
C CYS A 40 30.92 42.94 9.46
N CYS A 41 29.92 43.46 8.74
CA CYS A 41 28.57 42.95 8.50
C CYS A 41 27.51 44.06 8.60
N ASN A 42 27.31 44.79 7.50
CA ASN A 42 25.97 45.22 7.14
C ASN A 42 25.44 44.22 6.12
N VAL A 43 24.49 43.38 6.52
CA VAL A 43 23.71 42.59 5.57
C VAL A 43 22.65 43.54 5.01
N ASP A 44 22.87 44.04 3.80
CA ASP A 44 21.88 44.85 3.08
C ASP A 44 20.97 43.88 2.31
N ILE A 45 19.79 43.60 2.86
CA ILE A 45 18.78 42.76 2.19
C ILE A 45 17.94 43.68 1.32
N ARG A 46 18.24 43.70 0.02
CA ARG A 46 17.39 44.35 -0.98
C ARG A 46 16.47 43.32 -1.61
N ILE A 47 15.17 43.54 -1.45
CA ILE A 47 14.13 42.73 -2.07
C ILE A 47 13.49 43.61 -3.16
N ASP A 48 13.88 43.36 -4.40
CA ASP A 48 13.11 43.84 -5.56
C ASP A 48 12.17 42.71 -5.99
N SER A 49 10.88 42.86 -5.68
CA SER A 49 9.89 41.83 -5.94
C SER A 49 9.58 41.73 -7.43
N ALA A 50 10.27 40.81 -8.10
CA ALA A 50 9.77 40.12 -9.28
C ALA A 50 10.31 38.68 -9.43
N ARG A 51 11.34 38.26 -8.67
CA ARG A 51 11.98 36.92 -8.69
C ARG A 51 12.72 36.59 -7.37
N ASP A 52 13.38 35.42 -7.33
CA ASP A 52 14.08 34.79 -6.19
C ASP A 52 14.97 35.71 -5.35
N VAL A 53 15.02 35.42 -4.03
CA VAL A 53 15.90 36.06 -3.06
C VAL A 53 17.09 35.13 -2.77
N HIS A 54 18.30 35.53 -3.16
CA HIS A 54 19.53 34.80 -2.83
C HIS A 54 20.21 35.44 -1.61
N ILE A 55 20.36 34.69 -0.52
CA ILE A 55 21.09 35.13 0.68
C ILE A 55 22.48 34.51 0.66
N TYR A 56 23.50 35.32 0.38
CA TYR A 56 24.89 34.90 0.46
C TYR A 56 25.50 35.31 1.80
N ASN A 57 26.07 34.34 2.52
CA ASN A 57 26.92 34.66 3.67
C ASN A 57 28.28 35.17 3.16
N CYS A 58 28.63 36.40 3.51
CA CYS A 58 29.97 36.92 3.26
C CYS A 58 31.00 36.12 4.05
N SER A 59 31.92 35.44 3.35
CA SER A 59 33.20 35.04 3.95
C SER A 59 34.21 36.18 3.75
N CYS A 60 34.94 36.53 4.81
CA CYS A 60 35.95 37.58 4.77
C CYS A 60 37.17 37.15 3.92
N ALA A 61 37.08 37.28 2.60
CA ALA A 61 38.23 37.12 1.72
C ALA A 61 39.04 38.42 1.62
N ALA A 62 40.36 38.28 1.62
CA ALA A 62 41.34 39.37 1.70
C ALA A 62 41.28 40.37 0.53
N PRO A 63 41.70 41.63 0.73
CA PRO A 63 41.62 42.67 -0.29
C PRO A 63 42.68 42.43 -1.38
N GLY A 64 42.25 41.95 -2.54
CA GLY A 64 43.12 41.80 -3.70
C GLY A 64 42.46 41.07 -4.87
N GLY A 65 41.75 41.82 -5.71
CA GLY A 65 41.58 41.50 -7.13
C GLY A 65 40.53 40.44 -7.47
N GLY A 66 39.36 40.91 -7.90
CA GLY A 66 38.29 40.12 -8.52
C GLY A 66 36.96 40.45 -7.86
N GLY A 67 36.19 41.37 -8.45
CA GLY A 67 34.78 41.52 -8.08
C GLY A 67 34.07 40.17 -8.20
N PRO A 68 32.96 39.96 -7.47
CA PRO A 68 32.20 38.71 -7.59
C PRO A 68 31.92 38.50 -9.08
N ALA A 69 32.34 37.34 -9.60
CA ALA A 69 32.07 36.95 -10.97
C ALA A 69 30.57 37.15 -11.21
N ALA A 70 30.20 37.78 -12.32
CA ALA A 70 28.81 37.82 -12.73
C ALA A 70 28.27 36.39 -12.66
N PRO A 71 27.11 36.17 -12.02
CA PRO A 71 26.56 34.82 -11.93
C PRO A 71 26.46 34.28 -13.36
N PRO A 72 26.82 33.00 -13.59
CA PRO A 72 26.63 32.39 -14.90
C PRO A 72 25.20 32.66 -15.35
N GLU A 73 25.01 32.99 -16.63
CA GLU A 73 23.69 33.11 -17.25
C GLU A 73 22.87 31.92 -16.77
N SER A 74 21.87 32.20 -15.94
CA SER A 74 21.02 31.15 -15.41
C SER A 74 20.30 30.57 -16.62
N GLN A 75 20.58 29.29 -16.91
CA GLN A 75 19.56 28.46 -17.51
C GLN A 75 18.28 28.71 -16.68
N PRO A 76 17.11 28.85 -17.32
CA PRO A 76 15.87 28.95 -16.57
C PRO A 76 15.77 27.70 -15.70
N CYS A 77 16.13 27.84 -14.42
CA CYS A 77 15.80 26.87 -13.40
C CYS A 77 14.30 27.02 -13.27
N TYR A 78 13.55 26.08 -13.85
CA TYR A 78 12.17 25.65 -13.60
C TYR A 78 11.57 25.17 -14.94
N PRO A 79 11.31 23.86 -15.16
CA PRO A 79 9.90 23.47 -15.26
C PRO A 79 9.26 23.78 -13.89
N PRO A 80 8.05 24.36 -13.83
CA PRO A 80 7.48 24.75 -12.53
C PRO A 80 7.28 23.49 -11.68
N VAL A 81 7.89 23.49 -10.51
CA VAL A 81 7.58 22.54 -9.43
C VAL A 81 6.12 22.80 -9.03
N GLY A 82 5.22 21.81 -9.17
CA GLY A 82 3.85 21.84 -8.60
C GLY A 82 2.64 21.73 -9.54
N ALA A 83 2.88 21.42 -10.82
CA ALA A 83 2.01 20.72 -11.76
C ALA A 83 0.82 21.44 -12.42
N CYS A 84 -0.24 21.92 -11.76
CA CYS A 84 -1.32 22.69 -12.45
C CYS A 84 -1.92 23.84 -11.63
N LEU A 85 -1.27 24.14 -10.52
CA LEU A 85 -1.73 25.07 -9.50
C LEU A 85 -0.63 26.11 -9.22
N PRO A 86 -0.98 27.38 -9.01
CA PRO A 86 0.00 28.42 -8.70
C PRO A 86 0.60 28.21 -7.30
N VAL A 87 1.92 28.34 -7.16
CA VAL A 87 2.57 28.34 -5.83
C VAL A 87 2.08 29.53 -5.02
N VAL A 88 1.73 29.26 -3.76
CA VAL A 88 1.17 30.25 -2.87
C VAL A 88 2.20 30.70 -1.82
N PRO A 89 2.44 32.02 -1.64
CA PRO A 89 3.38 32.51 -0.64
C PRO A 89 3.01 32.07 0.78
N GLY A 90 3.93 31.41 1.49
CA GLY A 90 3.73 30.96 2.86
C GLY A 90 3.22 29.52 3.00
N ALA A 91 2.95 28.81 1.90
CA ALA A 91 2.78 27.36 1.90
C ALA A 91 4.13 26.65 2.10
N LYS A 92 4.11 25.42 2.65
CA LYS A 92 5.28 24.54 2.66
C LYS A 92 5.67 24.17 1.23
N HIS A 93 6.92 23.75 1.11
CA HIS A 93 7.46 23.33 -0.17
C HIS A 93 6.88 21.97 -0.54
N LYS A 94 6.15 21.92 -1.65
CA LYS A 94 5.60 20.68 -2.17
C LYS A 94 6.61 19.89 -3.00
N LEU A 95 6.53 18.56 -2.97
CA LEU A 95 7.41 17.73 -3.80
C LEU A 95 7.19 17.99 -5.29
N ASP A 96 8.28 17.87 -6.05
CA ASP A 96 8.24 18.02 -7.49
C ASP A 96 7.44 16.92 -8.18
N ARG A 97 6.75 17.27 -9.25
CA ARG A 97 5.93 16.35 -10.05
C ARG A 97 6.75 15.18 -10.60
N ASP A 98 7.89 15.49 -11.23
CA ASP A 98 8.73 14.47 -11.86
C ASP A 98 9.34 13.57 -10.79
N TYR A 99 9.66 14.14 -9.62
CA TYR A 99 10.08 13.39 -8.45
C TYR A 99 8.99 12.39 -7.99
N LYS A 100 7.76 12.85 -7.68
CA LYS A 100 6.65 11.98 -7.25
C LYS A 100 6.38 10.84 -8.23
N LEU A 101 6.21 11.19 -9.50
CA LEU A 101 5.94 10.19 -10.53
C LEU A 101 7.13 9.22 -10.68
N ALA A 102 8.37 9.67 -10.46
CA ALA A 102 9.53 8.79 -10.58
C ALA A 102 9.57 7.79 -9.44
N ARG A 103 9.30 8.26 -8.21
CA ARG A 103 9.14 7.41 -7.02
C ARG A 103 8.07 6.35 -7.24
N LEU A 104 6.88 6.76 -7.67
CA LEU A 104 5.79 5.84 -7.96
C LEU A 104 6.19 4.82 -9.02
N ALA A 105 6.82 5.26 -10.10
CA ALA A 105 7.21 4.35 -11.19
C ALA A 105 8.34 3.37 -10.81
N GLU A 106 9.07 3.61 -9.71
CA GLU A 106 10.07 2.68 -9.17
C GLU A 106 9.42 1.54 -8.37
N ARG A 107 8.29 1.81 -7.70
CA ARG A 107 7.64 0.86 -6.79
C ARG A 107 6.39 0.19 -7.38
N VAL A 108 5.66 0.87 -8.26
CA VAL A 108 4.51 0.33 -8.96
C VAL A 108 4.98 -0.75 -9.95
N LYS A 109 4.61 -2.00 -9.68
CA LYS A 109 4.97 -3.15 -10.52
C LYS A 109 3.95 -3.42 -11.64
N VAL A 110 2.72 -2.92 -11.51
CA VAL A 110 1.62 -3.12 -12.47
C VAL A 110 1.02 -1.76 -12.84
N PRO A 111 0.93 -1.42 -14.13
CA PRO A 111 0.38 -0.14 -14.55
C PRO A 111 -1.12 -0.04 -14.26
N SER A 112 -1.58 1.15 -13.87
CA SER A 112 -2.99 1.38 -13.53
C SER A 112 -3.85 1.59 -14.77
N ALA A 113 -4.90 0.76 -14.90
CA ALA A 113 -5.95 0.93 -15.88
C ALA A 113 -6.87 2.12 -15.52
N LEU A 114 -7.15 2.33 -14.24
CA LEU A 114 -7.98 3.45 -13.76
C LEU A 114 -7.32 4.81 -14.06
N ALA A 115 -6.01 4.95 -13.83
CA ALA A 115 -5.30 6.17 -14.17
C ALA A 115 -5.27 6.40 -15.69
N ALA A 116 -4.96 5.36 -16.48
CA ALA A 116 -4.90 5.48 -17.94
C ALA A 116 -6.27 5.82 -18.56
N GLY A 117 -7.34 5.19 -18.06
CA GLY A 117 -8.72 5.50 -18.46
C GLY A 117 -9.09 6.94 -18.16
N THR A 118 -8.75 7.44 -16.96
CA THR A 118 -8.96 8.85 -16.58
C THR A 118 -8.28 9.82 -17.54
N VAL A 119 -7.01 9.57 -17.91
CA VAL A 119 -6.28 10.42 -18.87
C VAL A 119 -6.93 10.42 -20.24
N HIS A 120 -7.37 9.26 -20.72
CA HIS A 120 -8.08 9.16 -22.00
C HIS A 120 -9.41 9.92 -22.01
N LEU A 121 -10.19 9.80 -20.93
CA LEU A 121 -11.44 10.53 -20.74
C LEU A 121 -11.21 12.05 -20.74
N MET A 122 -10.18 12.53 -20.03
CA MET A 122 -9.79 13.94 -20.03
C MET A 122 -9.45 14.44 -21.45
N ARG A 123 -8.62 13.70 -22.20
CA ARG A 123 -8.25 14.06 -23.59
C ARG A 123 -9.49 14.21 -24.47
N ARG A 124 -10.40 13.25 -24.41
CA ARG A 124 -11.64 13.28 -25.23
C ARG A 124 -12.54 14.45 -24.87
N PHE A 125 -12.75 14.69 -23.57
CA PHE A 125 -13.52 15.82 -23.08
C PHE A 125 -12.91 17.18 -23.51
N LEU A 126 -11.59 17.30 -23.45
CA LEU A 126 -10.87 18.51 -23.88
C LEU A 126 -10.94 18.75 -25.39
N LEU A 127 -11.01 17.69 -26.18
CA LEU A 127 -11.25 17.76 -27.63
C LEU A 127 -12.73 18.03 -28.00
N GLY A 128 -13.62 18.12 -27.02
CA GLY A 128 -15.04 18.38 -27.24
C GLY A 128 -15.76 17.22 -27.93
N LYS A 129 -15.26 16.00 -27.76
CA LYS A 129 -15.94 14.80 -28.26
C LYS A 129 -17.26 14.60 -27.49
N PRO A 130 -18.34 14.15 -28.16
CA PRO A 130 -19.54 13.76 -27.44
C PRO A 130 -19.29 12.45 -26.69
N ALA A 131 -19.89 12.31 -25.50
CA ALA A 131 -19.91 11.04 -24.79
C ALA A 131 -20.61 9.97 -25.65
N ALA A 132 -19.95 8.83 -25.86
CA ALA A 132 -20.47 7.77 -26.72
C ALA A 132 -21.28 6.70 -25.96
N ASN A 133 -21.12 6.61 -24.64
CA ASN A 133 -21.69 5.57 -23.78
C ASN A 133 -21.93 6.08 -22.34
N PRO A 134 -22.59 5.30 -21.45
CA PRO A 134 -22.87 5.72 -20.08
C PRO A 134 -21.62 6.04 -19.24
N LEU A 135 -20.53 5.29 -19.41
CA LEU A 135 -19.24 5.55 -18.77
C LEU A 135 -18.72 6.96 -19.11
N GLU A 136 -18.61 7.29 -20.40
CA GLU A 136 -18.16 8.62 -20.82
C GLU A 136 -19.15 9.71 -20.40
N ALA A 137 -20.46 9.42 -20.37
CA ALA A 137 -21.46 10.40 -19.98
C ALA A 137 -21.35 10.80 -18.51
N ALA A 138 -21.12 9.82 -17.61
CA ALA A 138 -20.86 10.08 -16.20
C ALA A 138 -19.53 10.85 -16.04
N ALA A 139 -18.45 10.35 -16.65
CA ALA A 139 -17.15 10.98 -16.54
C ALA A 139 -17.12 12.41 -17.09
N PHE A 140 -17.78 12.68 -18.22
CA PHE A 140 -17.82 14.01 -18.81
C PHE A 140 -18.68 14.99 -18.00
N ALA A 141 -19.68 14.49 -17.27
CA ALA A 141 -20.44 15.31 -16.32
C ALA A 141 -19.56 15.74 -15.14
N THR A 142 -18.70 14.85 -14.65
CA THR A 142 -17.73 15.13 -13.58
C THR A 142 -16.62 16.06 -14.08
N LEU A 143 -16.01 15.78 -15.23
CA LEU A 143 -15.01 16.64 -15.88
C LEU A 143 -15.56 18.04 -16.21
N GLY A 144 -16.86 18.15 -16.51
CA GLY A 144 -17.53 19.43 -16.74
C GLY A 144 -17.60 20.36 -15.53
N GLN A 145 -17.32 19.87 -14.33
CA GLN A 145 -17.26 20.65 -13.10
C GLN A 145 -15.87 21.24 -12.84
N MET A 146 -14.85 20.80 -13.57
CA MET A 146 -13.48 21.30 -13.46
C MET A 146 -13.17 22.38 -14.51
N PRO A 147 -12.27 23.34 -14.20
CA PRO A 147 -11.79 24.30 -15.20
C PRO A 147 -11.09 23.59 -16.38
N ARG A 148 -11.41 23.98 -17.62
CA ARG A 148 -10.78 23.38 -18.82
C ARG A 148 -9.27 23.62 -18.87
N ASP A 149 -8.80 24.77 -18.40
CA ASP A 149 -7.36 25.09 -18.38
C ASP A 149 -6.59 24.17 -17.44
N PHE A 150 -7.21 23.83 -16.30
CA PHE A 150 -6.66 22.88 -15.34
C PHE A 150 -6.57 21.46 -15.93
N LEU A 151 -7.65 20.97 -16.54
CA LEU A 151 -7.65 19.67 -17.24
C LEU A 151 -6.61 19.64 -18.38
N SER A 152 -6.51 20.72 -19.14
CA SER A 152 -5.53 20.84 -20.24
C SER A 152 -4.10 20.78 -19.72
N CYS A 153 -3.86 21.42 -18.57
CA CYS A 153 -2.59 21.33 -17.88
C CYS A 153 -2.29 19.89 -17.41
N ALA A 154 -3.25 19.19 -16.81
CA ALA A 154 -3.04 17.82 -16.33
C ALA A 154 -2.69 16.85 -17.49
N VAL A 155 -3.39 16.99 -18.63
CA VAL A 155 -3.07 16.22 -19.84
C VAL A 155 -1.70 16.61 -20.42
N ALA A 156 -1.36 17.89 -20.46
CA ALA A 156 -0.03 18.32 -20.90
C ALA A 156 1.07 17.78 -19.96
N ALA A 157 0.83 17.76 -18.66
CA ALA A 157 1.75 17.18 -17.68
C ALA A 157 1.98 15.70 -17.96
N PHE A 158 0.91 14.93 -18.19
CA PHE A 158 0.99 13.53 -18.61
C PHE A 158 1.81 13.37 -19.92
N ASP A 159 1.58 14.22 -20.91
CA ASP A 159 2.27 14.17 -22.20
C ASP A 159 3.79 14.42 -22.07
N THR A 160 4.21 15.14 -21.02
CA THR A 160 5.64 15.34 -20.70
C THR A 160 6.29 14.20 -19.93
N VAL A 161 5.52 13.27 -19.35
CA VAL A 161 6.06 12.11 -18.62
C VAL A 161 6.89 11.24 -19.59
N PRO A 162 8.15 10.90 -19.26
CA PRO A 162 8.99 10.03 -20.08
C PRO A 162 8.27 8.73 -20.50
N PRO A 163 8.37 8.28 -21.77
CA PRO A 163 7.59 7.13 -22.26
C PRO A 163 7.79 5.86 -21.44
N ARG A 164 9.03 5.64 -20.99
CA ARG A 164 9.40 4.55 -20.08
C ARG A 164 8.48 4.66 -18.85
N GLN A 165 8.52 5.77 -18.14
CA GLN A 165 7.79 6.00 -16.88
C GLN A 165 6.28 5.90 -17.06
N ARG A 166 5.75 6.48 -18.16
CA ARG A 166 4.35 6.36 -18.54
C ARG A 166 3.89 4.91 -18.65
N GLN A 167 4.69 4.05 -19.30
CA GLN A 167 4.37 2.62 -19.45
C GLN A 167 4.41 1.84 -18.13
N ARG A 168 5.06 2.35 -17.06
CA ARG A 168 5.00 1.71 -15.73
C ARG A 168 3.77 2.11 -14.95
N LEU A 169 3.32 3.35 -15.10
CA LEU A 169 2.24 3.91 -14.29
C LEU A 169 0.86 3.77 -14.94
N PHE A 170 0.79 3.82 -16.27
CA PHE A 170 -0.46 3.90 -17.01
C PHE A 170 -0.56 2.73 -18.00
N ALA A 171 -1.68 2.00 -17.95
CA ALA A 171 -1.90 0.85 -18.81
C ALA A 171 -1.90 1.25 -20.29
N SER A 172 -0.95 0.71 -21.06
CA SER A 172 -0.78 1.04 -22.48
C SER A 172 -1.92 0.56 -23.37
N SER A 173 -2.70 -0.43 -22.91
CA SER A 173 -3.93 -0.88 -23.56
C SER A 173 -5.01 0.21 -23.64
N LEU A 174 -4.88 1.27 -22.84
CA LEU A 174 -5.77 2.42 -22.80
C LEU A 174 -5.16 3.70 -23.40
N ASP A 175 -3.96 3.63 -24.02
CA ASP A 175 -3.43 4.73 -24.85
C ASP A 175 -4.10 4.70 -26.24
N LEU A 176 -5.41 4.88 -26.22
CA LEU A 176 -6.27 4.84 -27.41
C LEU A 176 -6.16 6.15 -28.19
N ASP A 177 -6.50 6.09 -29.48
CA ASP A 177 -6.72 7.30 -30.28
C ASP A 177 -7.85 8.12 -29.62
N PRO A 178 -7.69 9.43 -29.33
CA PRO A 178 -8.74 10.25 -28.76
C PRO A 178 -10.04 10.31 -29.60
N ASP A 179 -10.03 9.90 -30.87
CA ASP A 179 -11.26 9.71 -31.65
C ASP A 179 -12.07 8.47 -31.21
N GLN A 180 -11.43 7.47 -30.59
CA GLN A 180 -12.06 6.25 -30.10
C GLN A 180 -12.63 6.44 -28.69
N PRO A 181 -13.92 6.11 -28.45
CA PRO A 181 -14.48 6.17 -27.11
C PRO A 181 -13.87 5.11 -26.19
N LEU A 182 -13.74 5.44 -24.91
CA LEU A 182 -13.50 4.41 -23.90
C LEU A 182 -14.83 3.74 -23.58
N ASP A 183 -14.98 2.50 -24.01
CA ASP A 183 -16.16 1.69 -23.68
C ASP A 183 -15.93 0.79 -22.46
N GLU A 184 -17.04 0.30 -21.92
CA GLU A 184 -17.09 -0.54 -20.72
C GLU A 184 -16.28 -1.82 -20.90
N ALA A 185 -16.31 -2.41 -22.11
CA ALA A 185 -15.59 -3.65 -22.41
C ALA A 185 -14.08 -3.46 -22.41
N THR A 186 -13.59 -2.35 -22.98
CA THR A 186 -12.16 -2.02 -23.03
C THR A 186 -11.62 -1.72 -21.64
N LEU A 187 -12.33 -0.92 -20.85
CA LEU A 187 -11.96 -0.66 -19.44
C LEU A 187 -11.98 -1.94 -18.61
N THR A 188 -13.03 -2.76 -18.75
CA THR A 188 -13.18 -4.04 -18.05
C THR A 188 -12.02 -4.99 -18.35
N ALA A 189 -11.61 -5.09 -19.63
CA ALA A 189 -10.49 -5.93 -20.03
C ALA A 189 -9.16 -5.43 -19.44
N ALA A 190 -8.92 -4.12 -19.43
CA ALA A 190 -7.72 -3.53 -18.84
C ALA A 190 -7.67 -3.73 -17.31
N LEU A 191 -8.80 -3.57 -16.61
CA LEU A 191 -8.91 -3.85 -15.18
C LEU A 191 -8.71 -5.33 -14.85
N ALA A 192 -9.26 -6.23 -15.67
CA ALA A 192 -9.08 -7.67 -15.49
C ALA A 192 -7.61 -8.07 -15.61
N GLU A 193 -6.90 -7.50 -16.58
CA GLU A 193 -5.46 -7.69 -16.76
C GLU A 193 -4.67 -7.12 -15.57
N GLU A 194 -4.98 -5.91 -15.10
CA GLU A 194 -4.35 -5.32 -13.93
C GLU A 194 -4.52 -6.21 -12.67
N ILE A 195 -5.74 -6.69 -12.40
CA ILE A 195 -6.02 -7.57 -11.25
C ILE A 195 -5.20 -8.87 -11.35
N LYS A 196 -5.18 -9.51 -12.53
CA LYS A 196 -4.38 -10.73 -12.76
C LYS A 196 -2.89 -10.51 -12.52
N GLN A 197 -2.32 -9.46 -13.10
CA GLN A 197 -0.89 -9.16 -12.95
C GLN A 197 -0.54 -8.88 -11.49
N ARG A 198 -1.39 -8.16 -10.76
CA ARG A 198 -1.20 -7.91 -9.32
C ARG A 198 -1.21 -9.21 -8.52
N ILE A 199 -2.15 -10.11 -8.80
CA ILE A 199 -2.21 -11.44 -8.15
C ILE A 199 -0.94 -12.24 -8.48
N GLY A 200 -0.55 -12.28 -9.76
CA GLY A 200 0.66 -12.94 -10.23
C GLY A 200 1.88 -12.52 -9.42
N ILE A 201 2.09 -11.22 -9.29
CA ILE A 201 3.22 -10.66 -8.55
C ILE A 201 3.11 -10.95 -7.04
N GLN A 202 1.95 -10.73 -6.44
CA GLN A 202 1.84 -10.84 -4.98
C GLN A 202 1.97 -12.29 -4.48
N VAL A 203 1.41 -13.24 -5.22
CA VAL A 203 1.37 -14.65 -4.80
C VAL A 203 2.58 -15.44 -5.31
N PHE A 204 3.06 -15.10 -6.51
CA PHE A 204 4.06 -15.90 -7.24
C PHE A 204 5.33 -15.12 -7.64
N ASP A 205 5.40 -13.82 -7.34
CA ASP A 205 6.48 -12.90 -7.75
C ASP A 205 6.68 -12.79 -9.28
N ASP A 206 5.65 -13.09 -10.07
CA ASP A 206 5.68 -12.94 -11.53
C ASP A 206 4.29 -12.53 -12.09
N PRO A 207 4.18 -11.46 -12.89
CA PRO A 207 2.89 -10.97 -13.41
C PRO A 207 2.13 -11.97 -14.29
N LYS A 208 2.79 -12.96 -14.87
CA LYS A 208 2.15 -13.98 -15.73
C LYS A 208 1.65 -15.19 -14.96
N ALA A 209 2.13 -15.37 -13.74
CA ALA A 209 1.90 -16.58 -12.96
C ALA A 209 0.44 -16.76 -12.53
N ALA A 210 -0.42 -15.76 -12.66
CA ALA A 210 -1.86 -15.91 -12.46
C ALA A 210 -2.56 -16.61 -13.64
N GLU A 211 -1.99 -16.54 -14.84
CA GLU A 211 -2.57 -17.12 -16.07
C GLU A 211 -1.83 -18.37 -16.55
N GLU A 212 -0.52 -18.39 -16.32
CA GLU A 212 0.37 -19.46 -16.75
C GLU A 212 0.77 -20.32 -15.56
N GLU A 213 0.91 -21.62 -15.80
CA GLU A 213 1.53 -22.55 -14.86
C GLU A 213 2.94 -22.90 -15.31
N ARG A 214 3.83 -23.15 -14.34
CA ARG A 214 5.22 -23.50 -14.60
C ARG A 214 5.67 -24.59 -13.63
N PRO A 215 6.19 -25.73 -14.10
CA PRO A 215 6.77 -26.72 -13.21
C PRO A 215 8.08 -26.22 -12.57
N GLY A 216 8.29 -26.56 -11.31
CA GLY A 216 9.57 -26.37 -10.63
C GLY A 216 10.66 -27.29 -11.18
N ARG A 217 11.91 -27.06 -10.78
CA ARG A 217 13.01 -27.98 -11.14
C ARG A 217 12.96 -29.24 -10.27
N ILE A 218 13.27 -30.39 -10.87
CA ILE A 218 13.38 -31.67 -10.14
C ILE A 218 14.66 -31.65 -9.30
N ARG A 219 14.50 -31.77 -7.97
CA ARG A 219 15.57 -31.83 -6.96
C ARG A 219 15.38 -33.08 -6.10
N ILE A 220 15.34 -34.23 -6.77
CA ILE A 220 15.07 -35.54 -6.16
C ILE A 220 16.27 -36.45 -6.38
N TYR A 221 16.53 -37.33 -5.41
CA TYR A 221 17.54 -38.37 -5.51
C TYR A 221 16.99 -39.72 -5.07
N GLU A 222 17.62 -40.81 -5.51
CA GLU A 222 17.28 -42.16 -5.08
C GLU A 222 17.75 -42.37 -3.62
N PRO A 223 16.85 -42.67 -2.67
CA PRO A 223 17.20 -42.82 -1.26
C PRO A 223 18.22 -43.95 -1.06
N GLN A 224 19.24 -43.73 -0.23
CA GLN A 224 20.27 -44.72 0.07
C GLN A 224 20.17 -45.16 1.54
N GLY A 225 19.90 -46.44 1.79
CA GLY A 225 19.79 -46.98 3.15
C GLY A 225 18.53 -46.50 3.90
N GLU A 226 18.68 -46.13 5.17
CA GLU A 226 17.61 -45.56 6.01
C GLU A 226 17.48 -44.04 5.82
N ASP A 227 17.20 -43.62 4.59
CA ASP A 227 16.90 -42.22 4.30
C ASP A 227 15.39 -41.98 4.27
N PHE A 228 14.89 -41.29 5.30
CA PHE A 228 13.48 -40.94 5.48
C PHE A 228 13.16 -39.50 5.04
N PHE A 229 14.03 -38.88 4.23
CA PHE A 229 13.81 -37.51 3.78
C PHE A 229 12.65 -37.42 2.78
N SER A 230 11.64 -36.63 3.12
CA SER A 230 10.53 -36.31 2.21
C SER A 230 11.06 -35.52 1.02
N GLN A 231 11.00 -36.12 -0.17
CA GLN A 231 11.50 -35.52 -1.40
C GLN A 231 10.62 -34.36 -1.88
N VAL A 232 9.31 -34.41 -1.62
CA VAL A 232 8.38 -33.30 -1.84
C VAL A 232 8.06 -32.70 -0.47
N ARG A 233 8.01 -31.37 -0.36
CA ARG A 233 7.81 -30.73 0.95
C ARG A 233 6.88 -29.54 0.91
N ILE A 234 6.01 -29.42 1.92
CA ILE A 234 5.28 -28.20 2.25
C ILE A 234 6.06 -27.48 3.35
N CYS A 235 6.67 -26.37 2.99
CA CYS A 235 7.50 -25.52 3.84
C CYS A 235 6.68 -24.45 4.56
N ALA A 236 5.66 -23.89 3.89
CA ALA A 236 4.76 -22.92 4.48
C ALA A 236 3.34 -23.09 3.94
N ILE A 237 2.36 -22.74 4.78
CA ILE A 237 0.95 -22.61 4.40
C ILE A 237 0.56 -21.18 4.67
N ASN A 238 0.07 -20.47 3.64
CA ASN A 238 -0.39 -19.11 3.78
C ASN A 238 0.67 -18.21 4.46
N ASP A 239 1.92 -18.38 4.06
CA ASP A 239 3.13 -17.68 4.55
C ASP A 239 3.57 -18.05 5.98
N LEU A 240 2.86 -18.95 6.66
CA LEU A 240 3.25 -19.49 7.96
C LEU A 240 4.12 -20.73 7.78
N ARG A 241 5.33 -20.72 8.33
CA ARG A 241 6.27 -21.84 8.19
C ARG A 241 5.78 -23.04 9.00
N THR A 242 5.88 -24.22 8.42
CA THR A 242 5.38 -25.46 9.02
C THR A 242 6.41 -26.08 9.96
N ALA A 243 5.98 -27.06 10.77
CA ALA A 243 6.88 -27.88 11.57
C ALA A 243 7.91 -28.66 10.72
N ASN A 244 7.61 -28.84 9.44
CA ASN A 244 8.44 -29.53 8.48
C ASN A 244 9.35 -28.57 7.68
N PHE A 245 9.46 -27.29 8.06
CA PHE A 245 10.40 -26.36 7.46
C PHE A 245 11.83 -26.92 7.55
N TYR A 246 12.58 -26.86 6.45
CA TYR A 246 13.92 -27.41 6.34
C TYR A 246 14.86 -26.39 5.66
N PRO A 247 16.06 -26.10 6.19
CA PRO A 247 16.62 -26.60 7.45
C PRO A 247 15.73 -26.30 8.67
N PRO A 248 15.73 -27.16 9.71
CA PRO A 248 14.81 -26.99 10.83
C PRO A 248 15.03 -25.66 11.54
N LEU A 249 13.94 -24.98 11.86
CA LEU A 249 13.97 -23.75 12.62
C LEU A 249 14.23 -24.04 14.11
N ASN A 250 14.96 -23.15 14.79
CA ASN A 250 15.04 -23.21 16.24
C ASN A 250 13.71 -22.74 16.86
N PRO A 251 13.38 -23.15 18.10
CA PRO A 251 12.13 -22.75 18.73
C PRO A 251 11.89 -21.23 18.76
N GLY A 252 12.95 -20.42 18.90
CA GLY A 252 12.86 -18.96 18.92
C GLY A 252 12.80 -18.28 17.55
N ASP A 253 12.97 -19.04 16.46
CA ASP A 253 12.94 -18.49 15.10
C ASP A 253 11.51 -18.44 14.54
N TYR A 254 10.56 -19.13 15.17
CA TYR A 254 9.14 -19.10 14.82
C TYR A 254 8.50 -17.77 15.25
N LEU A 255 7.64 -17.25 14.40
CA LEU A 255 6.84 -16.05 14.65
C LEU A 255 5.65 -16.39 15.56
N PRO A 256 5.14 -15.43 16.35
CA PRO A 256 3.98 -15.65 17.20
C PRO A 256 2.77 -16.25 16.45
N ASP A 257 2.51 -15.77 15.23
CA ASP A 257 1.40 -16.25 14.40
C ASP A 257 1.54 -17.70 13.91
N GLU A 258 2.71 -18.33 14.07
CA GLU A 258 2.97 -19.73 13.69
C GLU A 258 2.61 -20.72 14.82
N PHE A 259 2.26 -20.22 16.02
CA PHE A 259 1.86 -21.04 17.15
C PHE A 259 0.33 -21.18 17.29
N GLN A 260 -0.10 -22.35 17.74
CA GLN A 260 -1.48 -22.54 18.18
C GLN A 260 -1.70 -21.82 19.52
N HIS A 261 -2.84 -21.16 19.65
CA HIS A 261 -3.23 -20.46 20.86
C HIS A 261 -4.55 -21.00 21.43
N ASP A 262 -4.67 -20.94 22.75
CA ASP A 262 -5.91 -21.08 23.50
C ASP A 262 -6.26 -19.70 24.06
N CYS A 263 -7.44 -19.19 23.71
CA CYS A 263 -7.89 -17.85 24.09
C CYS A 263 -9.08 -17.94 25.05
N GLU A 264 -9.08 -17.08 26.06
CA GLU A 264 -10.18 -16.95 27.01
C GLU A 264 -10.44 -15.49 27.38
N LEU A 265 -11.68 -15.20 27.76
CA LEU A 265 -12.06 -13.87 28.24
C LEU A 265 -11.66 -13.70 29.71
N LYS A 266 -10.85 -12.67 29.99
CA LYS A 266 -10.45 -12.28 31.35
C LYS A 266 -10.75 -10.81 31.60
N ILE A 267 -10.97 -10.46 32.86
CA ILE A 267 -11.02 -9.05 33.28
C ILE A 267 -9.59 -8.57 33.51
N VAL A 268 -9.16 -7.59 32.72
CA VAL A 268 -7.85 -6.91 32.83
C VAL A 268 -8.13 -5.42 33.03
N ASP A 269 -7.64 -4.87 34.14
CA ASP A 269 -7.86 -3.47 34.53
C ASP A 269 -9.33 -3.02 34.53
N GLY A 270 -10.23 -3.93 34.90
CA GLY A 270 -11.68 -3.68 34.99
C GLY A 270 -12.47 -3.90 33.69
N GLU A 271 -11.80 -4.22 32.59
CA GLU A 271 -12.42 -4.43 31.27
C GLU A 271 -12.25 -5.89 30.80
N PRO A 272 -13.26 -6.47 30.10
CA PRO A 272 -13.12 -7.79 29.49
C PRO A 272 -12.16 -7.74 28.30
N GLN A 273 -11.09 -8.53 28.35
CA GLN A 273 -10.09 -8.67 27.30
C GLN A 273 -9.90 -10.13 26.91
N VAL A 274 -9.59 -10.36 25.63
CA VAL A 274 -9.18 -11.67 25.12
C VAL A 274 -7.73 -11.90 25.50
N VAL A 275 -7.47 -12.90 26.34
CA VAL A 275 -6.12 -13.30 26.76
C VAL A 275 -5.82 -14.66 26.16
N CYS A 276 -4.77 -14.74 25.36
CA CYS A 276 -4.37 -15.97 24.69
C CYS A 276 -3.05 -16.49 25.24
N GLN A 277 -2.96 -17.81 25.33
CA GLN A 277 -1.75 -18.53 25.71
C GLN A 277 -1.37 -19.50 24.61
N VAL A 278 -0.08 -19.63 24.36
CA VAL A 278 0.45 -20.62 23.43
C VAL A 278 0.12 -22.02 23.94
N ARG A 279 -0.48 -22.86 23.10
CA ARG A 279 -0.81 -24.25 23.43
C ARG A 279 0.44 -25.12 23.37
N THR A 280 0.66 -25.93 24.41
CA THR A 280 1.83 -26.82 24.56
C THR A 280 1.47 -28.30 24.71
N THR A 281 0.19 -28.63 24.79
CA THR A 281 -0.31 -30.02 24.88
C THR A 281 -1.47 -30.22 23.93
N ASP A 282 -1.79 -31.48 23.59
CA ASP A 282 -2.93 -31.84 22.74
C ASP A 282 -2.97 -31.05 21.42
N CYS A 283 -1.83 -31.06 20.72
CA CYS A 283 -1.65 -30.30 19.49
C CYS A 283 -2.65 -30.73 18.41
N PRO A 284 -3.41 -29.79 17.82
CA PRO A 284 -4.33 -30.11 16.73
C PRO A 284 -3.59 -30.45 15.43
N GLY A 285 -2.34 -30.03 15.27
CA GLY A 285 -1.48 -30.39 14.15
C GLY A 285 -0.17 -30.97 14.66
N HIS A 286 0.94 -30.44 14.14
CA HIS A 286 2.28 -30.86 14.57
C HIS A 286 2.69 -30.25 15.90
N THR A 287 3.60 -30.95 16.58
CA THR A 287 4.37 -30.39 17.71
C THR A 287 5.70 -29.86 17.17
N LEU A 288 5.99 -28.59 17.44
CA LEU A 288 7.26 -27.94 17.14
C LEU A 288 8.35 -28.35 18.15
N SER A 289 9.61 -28.15 17.74
CA SER A 289 10.77 -28.19 18.62
C SER A 289 10.52 -27.34 19.87
N GLY A 290 10.66 -27.93 21.07
CA GLY A 290 10.37 -27.25 22.33
C GLY A 290 8.98 -27.56 22.93
N GLY A 291 8.17 -28.41 22.28
CA GLY A 291 6.91 -28.91 22.85
C GLY A 291 5.73 -27.96 22.66
N VAL A 292 5.82 -27.00 21.73
CA VAL A 292 4.76 -26.06 21.39
C VAL A 292 3.95 -26.59 20.21
N CYS A 293 2.66 -26.31 20.16
CA CYS A 293 1.81 -26.72 19.05
C CYS A 293 1.95 -25.75 17.85
N ALA A 294 2.20 -26.29 16.66
CA ALA A 294 2.12 -25.54 15.42
C ALA A 294 0.67 -25.11 15.15
N ARG A 295 0.48 -23.91 14.60
CA ARG A 295 -0.84 -23.40 14.23
C ARG A 295 -1.48 -24.28 13.18
N VAL A 296 -2.75 -24.64 13.40
CA VAL A 296 -3.63 -25.16 12.35
C VAL A 296 -4.48 -24.00 11.86
N LEU A 297 -4.37 -23.67 10.57
CA LEU A 297 -5.08 -22.55 9.99
C LEU A 297 -6.56 -22.87 9.81
N ASP A 298 -7.42 -21.96 10.26
CA ASP A 298 -8.81 -21.93 9.87
C ASP A 298 -8.93 -21.39 8.45
N VAL A 299 -9.53 -22.18 7.56
CA VAL A 299 -9.77 -21.82 6.16
C VAL A 299 -11.25 -22.04 5.86
N ALA A 300 -11.92 -21.01 5.34
CA ALA A 300 -13.32 -21.15 4.97
C ALA A 300 -13.50 -22.03 3.73
N GLN A 301 -14.62 -22.73 3.66
CA GLN A 301 -15.10 -23.34 2.42
C GLN A 301 -15.08 -22.30 1.29
N GLY A 302 -14.45 -22.65 0.16
CA GLY A 302 -14.34 -21.77 -1.01
C GLY A 302 -13.18 -20.79 -1.00
N ASP A 303 -12.44 -20.67 0.10
CA ASP A 303 -11.27 -19.80 0.18
C ASP A 303 -10.02 -20.46 -0.43
N GLY A 304 -9.05 -19.61 -0.79
CA GLY A 304 -7.78 -20.02 -1.36
C GLY A 304 -6.71 -20.31 -0.30
N VAL A 305 -5.87 -21.29 -0.60
CA VAL A 305 -4.69 -21.63 0.20
C VAL A 305 -3.46 -21.55 -0.70
N VAL A 306 -2.41 -20.91 -0.19
CA VAL A 306 -1.09 -20.85 -0.82
C VAL A 306 -0.15 -21.80 -0.08
N LEU A 307 0.44 -22.75 -0.79
CA LEU A 307 1.51 -23.59 -0.31
C LEU A 307 2.83 -23.12 -0.90
N GLN A 308 3.84 -23.01 -0.04
CA GLN A 308 5.23 -22.84 -0.45
C GLN A 308 5.99 -24.13 -0.16
N GLY A 309 6.87 -24.55 -1.06
CA GLY A 309 7.64 -25.75 -0.86
C GLY A 309 8.78 -25.96 -1.83
N VAL A 310 9.18 -27.23 -1.91
CA VAL A 310 10.20 -27.71 -2.83
C VAL A 310 9.69 -28.95 -3.55
N ASN A 311 10.12 -29.06 -4.80
CA ASN A 311 9.80 -30.14 -5.73
C ASN A 311 8.34 -30.14 -6.18
N TYR A 312 7.76 -28.97 -6.47
CA TYR A 312 6.49 -28.88 -7.21
C TYR A 312 6.78 -28.86 -8.73
N PHE A 313 7.37 -29.94 -9.22
CA PHE A 313 7.91 -30.06 -10.58
C PHE A 313 6.91 -30.52 -11.65
N SER A 314 5.62 -30.60 -11.32
CA SER A 314 4.56 -30.93 -12.28
C SER A 314 3.39 -29.97 -12.09
N VAL A 315 2.81 -29.51 -13.20
CA VAL A 315 1.57 -28.72 -13.21
C VAL A 315 0.34 -29.60 -12.95
N ASP A 316 0.48 -30.93 -13.09
CA ASP A 316 -0.57 -31.90 -12.72
C ASP A 316 -0.59 -32.17 -11.20
N ALA A 317 -0.06 -31.25 -10.38
CA ALA A 317 -0.02 -31.42 -8.94
C ALA A 317 -1.43 -31.30 -8.34
N LYS A 318 -1.69 -32.12 -7.32
CA LYS A 318 -2.96 -32.11 -6.59
C LYS A 318 -2.72 -31.92 -5.11
N VAL A 319 -3.74 -31.41 -4.41
CA VAL A 319 -3.78 -31.43 -2.96
C VAL A 319 -4.78 -32.48 -2.49
N ARG A 320 -4.27 -33.47 -1.77
CA ARG A 320 -5.06 -34.55 -1.17
C ARG A 320 -5.48 -34.17 0.22
N PHE A 321 -6.79 -34.16 0.46
CA PHE A 321 -7.42 -34.05 1.77
C PHE A 321 -7.70 -35.43 2.31
N SER A 322 -7.29 -35.69 3.54
CA SER A 322 -7.56 -36.95 4.24
C SER A 322 -8.12 -36.72 5.64
N ASN A 323 -8.82 -37.71 6.15
CA ASN A 323 -9.23 -37.73 7.55
C ASN A 323 -7.98 -37.91 8.43
N PRO A 324 -7.69 -36.99 9.37
CA PRO A 324 -6.45 -37.02 10.14
C PRO A 324 -6.36 -38.20 11.12
N GLN A 325 -7.48 -38.86 11.44
CA GLN A 325 -7.52 -40.02 12.33
C GLN A 325 -7.39 -41.34 11.58
N THR A 326 -8.06 -41.48 10.42
CA THR A 326 -8.08 -42.75 9.66
C THR A 326 -7.06 -42.79 8.53
N GLY A 327 -6.56 -41.63 8.07
CA GLY A 327 -5.72 -41.50 6.88
C GLY A 327 -6.48 -41.68 5.57
N GLU A 328 -7.79 -41.94 5.62
CA GLU A 328 -8.62 -42.15 4.44
C GLU A 328 -8.72 -40.86 3.62
N THR A 329 -8.45 -40.99 2.31
CA THR A 329 -8.59 -39.88 1.36
C THR A 329 -10.05 -39.48 1.24
N VAL A 330 -10.34 -38.22 1.53
CA VAL A 330 -11.66 -37.63 1.41
C VAL A 330 -11.83 -37.01 0.02
N ARG A 331 -10.81 -36.32 -0.47
CA ARG A 331 -10.85 -35.63 -1.77
C ARG A 331 -9.45 -35.30 -2.28
N GLU A 332 -9.30 -35.18 -3.59
CA GLU A 332 -8.17 -34.53 -4.23
C GLU A 332 -8.66 -33.32 -5.03
N VAL A 333 -7.91 -32.23 -4.98
CA VAL A 333 -8.21 -31.00 -5.73
C VAL A 333 -7.03 -30.67 -6.63
N GLU A 334 -7.33 -30.23 -7.85
CA GLU A 334 -6.31 -29.67 -8.74
C GLU A 334 -5.75 -28.40 -8.14
N ALA A 335 -4.46 -28.17 -8.34
CA ALA A 335 -3.76 -27.00 -7.87
C ALA A 335 -3.16 -26.22 -9.03
N HIS A 336 -2.94 -24.92 -8.81
CA HIS A 336 -2.22 -24.05 -9.73
C HIS A 336 -0.75 -23.99 -9.32
N VAL A 337 0.16 -24.36 -10.21
CA VAL A 337 1.59 -24.53 -9.89
C VAL A 337 2.46 -23.46 -10.54
N TRP A 338 3.27 -22.79 -9.71
CA TRP A 338 4.33 -21.90 -10.16
C TRP A 338 5.65 -22.24 -9.46
N GLY A 339 6.47 -23.04 -10.15
CA GLY A 339 7.73 -23.52 -9.64
C GLY A 339 8.86 -22.50 -9.71
N ASP A 340 9.75 -22.58 -8.74
CA ASP A 340 10.98 -21.81 -8.60
C ASP A 340 12.08 -22.38 -9.51
N VAL A 341 12.45 -21.57 -10.49
CA VAL A 341 13.50 -21.84 -11.46
C VAL A 341 14.76 -21.02 -11.19
N ASP A 342 14.73 -20.10 -10.24
CA ASP A 342 15.81 -19.18 -9.95
C ASP A 342 16.78 -19.78 -8.94
N THR A 343 16.26 -20.52 -7.95
CA THR A 343 17.10 -21.28 -7.02
C THR A 343 17.87 -22.37 -7.79
N PRO A 344 19.22 -22.38 -7.71
CA PRO A 344 20.05 -23.42 -8.32
C PRO A 344 19.61 -24.82 -7.89
N VAL A 345 19.80 -25.82 -8.75
CA VAL A 345 19.50 -27.22 -8.39
C VAL A 345 20.48 -27.74 -7.34
N THR A 346 21.75 -27.32 -7.45
CA THR A 346 22.84 -27.75 -6.58
C THR A 346 23.67 -26.57 -6.12
N GLU A 347 24.37 -26.71 -5.00
CA GLU A 347 25.40 -25.81 -4.51
C GLU A 347 26.69 -26.58 -4.17
N VAL A 348 27.77 -25.85 -3.88
CA VAL A 348 29.03 -26.45 -3.43
C VAL A 348 29.21 -26.15 -1.93
N VAL A 349 29.13 -27.18 -1.10
CA VAL A 349 29.37 -27.09 0.35
C VAL A 349 30.60 -27.92 0.69
N ASN A 350 31.60 -27.29 1.31
CA ASN A 350 32.87 -27.93 1.67
C ASN A 350 33.56 -28.67 0.50
N GLY A 351 33.44 -28.12 -0.72
CA GLY A 351 34.02 -28.70 -1.93
C GLY A 351 33.23 -29.86 -2.54
N GLN A 352 32.06 -30.20 -1.98
CA GLN A 352 31.16 -31.23 -2.52
C GLN A 352 29.92 -30.57 -3.14
N THR A 353 29.51 -31.06 -4.30
CA THR A 353 28.22 -30.68 -4.90
C THR A 353 27.09 -31.34 -4.11
N VAL A 354 26.20 -30.53 -3.56
CA VAL A 354 25.03 -30.96 -2.80
C VAL A 354 23.76 -30.44 -3.46
N LEU A 355 22.68 -31.20 -3.37
CA LEU A 355 21.38 -30.84 -3.91
C LEU A 355 20.68 -29.84 -2.99
N ILE A 356 20.08 -28.79 -3.55
CA ILE A 356 19.27 -27.82 -2.79
C ILE A 356 17.84 -28.37 -2.71
N ASN A 357 17.60 -29.37 -1.87
CA ASN A 357 16.27 -29.95 -1.64
C ASN A 357 15.70 -29.46 -0.30
N ASP A 358 15.57 -28.15 -0.14
CA ASP A 358 15.13 -27.52 1.10
C ASP A 358 14.28 -26.27 0.85
N CYS A 359 13.78 -25.65 1.92
CA CYS A 359 12.84 -24.52 1.87
C CYS A 359 13.48 -23.19 1.46
N ARG A 360 14.74 -23.18 1.02
CA ARG A 360 15.28 -22.07 0.21
C ARG A 360 14.59 -22.01 -1.15
N VAL A 361 14.22 -23.16 -1.71
CA VAL A 361 13.38 -23.23 -2.91
C VAL A 361 12.00 -22.67 -2.59
N GLN A 362 11.48 -21.85 -3.50
CA GLN A 362 10.22 -21.12 -3.35
C GLN A 362 9.17 -21.61 -4.34
N ASP A 363 9.05 -22.93 -4.56
CA ASP A 363 7.98 -23.45 -5.40
C ASP A 363 6.63 -23.06 -4.76
N ARG A 364 5.72 -22.46 -5.54
CA ARG A 364 4.39 -22.04 -5.09
C ARG A 364 3.33 -22.92 -5.71
N LEU A 365 2.34 -23.27 -4.91
CA LEU A 365 1.18 -24.01 -5.35
C LEU A 365 -0.06 -23.44 -4.65
N THR A 366 -1.11 -23.13 -5.40
CA THR A 366 -2.37 -22.63 -4.81
C THR A 366 -3.53 -23.54 -5.13
N PHE A 367 -4.50 -23.62 -4.23
CA PHE A 367 -5.73 -24.37 -4.44
C PHE A 367 -6.89 -23.74 -3.70
N GLN A 368 -8.11 -24.05 -4.13
CA GLN A 368 -9.34 -23.64 -3.45
C GLN A 368 -9.87 -24.77 -2.57
N VAL A 369 -10.22 -24.47 -1.32
CA VAL A 369 -10.93 -25.43 -0.45
C VAL A 369 -12.33 -25.68 -1.04
N PRO A 370 -12.74 -26.94 -1.28
CA PRO A 370 -14.05 -27.22 -1.88
C PRO A 370 -15.21 -26.67 -1.04
N ASN A 371 -16.18 -26.04 -1.71
CA ASN A 371 -17.35 -25.43 -1.07
C ASN A 371 -18.25 -26.43 -0.31
N ASP A 372 -18.20 -27.71 -0.69
CA ASP A 372 -19.01 -28.80 -0.16
C ASP A 372 -18.24 -29.70 0.82
N LEU A 373 -16.99 -29.36 1.15
CA LEU A 373 -16.20 -30.13 2.11
C LEU A 373 -16.73 -29.88 3.52
N SER A 374 -17.13 -30.92 4.25
CA SER A 374 -17.65 -30.79 5.62
C SER A 374 -16.70 -30.00 6.53
N PRO A 375 -17.19 -29.16 7.45
CA PRO A 375 -16.34 -28.51 8.43
C PRO A 375 -15.59 -29.52 9.31
N GLY A 376 -14.34 -29.20 9.62
CA GLY A 376 -13.49 -30.01 10.49
C GLY A 376 -12.02 -29.97 10.08
N ARG A 377 -11.20 -30.65 10.86
CA ARG A 377 -9.76 -30.76 10.62
C ARG A 377 -9.46 -31.80 9.54
N TYR A 378 -8.63 -31.43 8.59
CA TYR A 378 -8.11 -32.29 7.52
C TYR A 378 -6.59 -32.35 7.57
N SER A 379 -6.03 -33.51 7.23
CA SER A 379 -4.65 -33.55 6.76
C SER A 379 -4.61 -33.22 5.27
N ILE A 380 -3.58 -32.48 4.86
CA ILE A 380 -3.30 -32.14 3.47
C ILE A 380 -1.91 -32.62 3.06
N GLN A 381 -1.79 -33.08 1.81
CA GLN A 381 -0.52 -33.42 1.16
C GLN A 381 -0.55 -32.96 -0.29
N VAL A 382 0.60 -32.51 -0.80
CA VAL A 382 0.81 -32.33 -2.24
C VAL A 382 1.11 -33.71 -2.85
N VAL A 383 0.42 -34.04 -3.93
CA VAL A 383 0.55 -35.27 -4.70
C VAL A 383 1.00 -34.92 -6.10
N LEU A 384 2.08 -35.55 -6.56
CA LEU A 384 2.69 -35.30 -7.86
C LEU A 384 2.85 -36.62 -8.63
N PRO A 385 2.62 -36.64 -9.96
CA PRO A 385 2.97 -37.80 -10.76
C PRO A 385 4.49 -38.03 -10.72
N ASN A 386 4.92 -39.29 -10.62
CA ASN A 386 6.33 -39.64 -10.67
C ASN A 386 6.86 -39.58 -12.10
N ILE A 387 7.39 -38.42 -12.48
CA ILE A 387 8.09 -38.20 -13.76
C ILE A 387 9.61 -38.17 -13.61
N THR A 388 10.13 -38.55 -12.43
CA THR A 388 11.57 -38.47 -12.11
C THR A 388 12.39 -39.59 -12.74
N GLY A 389 11.74 -40.70 -13.10
CA GLY A 389 12.40 -41.93 -13.55
C GLY A 389 12.98 -42.79 -12.41
N ILE A 390 12.68 -42.47 -11.16
CA ILE A 390 13.13 -43.25 -9.99
C ILE A 390 11.97 -44.15 -9.52
N ASP A 391 12.05 -45.44 -9.85
CA ASP A 391 10.96 -46.40 -9.66
C ASP A 391 10.59 -46.65 -8.19
N VAL A 392 11.52 -46.45 -7.25
CA VAL A 392 11.31 -46.72 -5.81
C VAL A 392 10.19 -45.87 -5.21
N PHE A 393 9.88 -44.72 -5.80
CA PHE A 393 8.81 -43.84 -5.35
C PHE A 393 7.42 -44.24 -5.88
N GLY A 394 7.32 -45.24 -6.76
CA GLY A 394 6.05 -45.68 -7.33
C GLY A 394 5.48 -44.68 -8.34
N ALA A 395 4.15 -44.64 -8.51
CA ALA A 395 3.50 -43.80 -9.51
C ALA A 395 3.34 -42.33 -9.08
N GLU A 396 3.38 -42.05 -7.78
CA GLU A 396 3.14 -40.73 -7.20
C GLU A 396 4.17 -40.42 -6.11
N LEU A 397 4.60 -39.17 -6.05
CA LEU A 397 5.30 -38.62 -4.89
C LEU A 397 4.32 -37.82 -4.04
N VAL A 398 4.42 -38.00 -2.73
CA VAL A 398 3.60 -37.26 -1.76
C VAL A 398 4.50 -36.42 -0.85
N SER A 399 4.02 -35.24 -0.48
CA SER A 399 4.71 -34.40 0.51
C SER A 399 4.60 -34.94 1.93
N ASN A 400 5.29 -34.29 2.87
CA ASN A 400 4.91 -34.35 4.28
C ASN A 400 3.43 -33.99 4.48
N VAL A 401 2.84 -34.54 5.54
CA VAL A 401 1.48 -34.22 5.96
C VAL A 401 1.47 -32.87 6.66
N GLU A 402 0.52 -32.01 6.31
CA GLU A 402 0.19 -30.80 7.07
C GLU A 402 -1.30 -30.78 7.43
N PHE A 403 -1.74 -29.79 8.21
CA PHE A 403 -3.11 -29.72 8.70
C PHE A 403 -3.74 -28.34 8.48
N ILE A 404 -5.02 -28.36 8.08
CA ILE A 404 -5.89 -27.18 8.08
C ILE A 404 -7.22 -27.54 8.76
N ASN A 405 -7.89 -26.53 9.31
CA ASN A 405 -9.22 -26.66 9.84
C ASN A 405 -10.20 -25.96 8.90
N VAL A 406 -11.08 -26.73 8.26
CA VAL A 406 -12.07 -26.20 7.33
C VAL A 406 -13.27 -25.73 8.16
N ILE A 407 -13.63 -24.46 8.00
CA ILE A 407 -14.75 -23.84 8.70
C ILE A 407 -15.85 -23.44 7.71
N PRO A 408 -17.13 -23.38 8.13
CA PRO A 408 -18.15 -22.76 7.31
C PRO A 408 -17.82 -21.26 7.12
N ALA A 409 -18.19 -20.70 5.97
CA ALA A 409 -18.06 -19.27 5.74
C ALA A 409 -18.84 -18.48 6.82
N PRO A 410 -18.20 -17.53 7.53
CA PRO A 410 -18.91 -16.71 8.51
C PRO A 410 -20.03 -15.90 7.84
N THR A 411 -21.15 -15.77 8.55
CA THR A 411 -22.33 -14.99 8.10
C THR A 411 -22.55 -13.73 8.92
N SER A 412 -21.65 -13.46 9.87
CA SER A 412 -21.74 -12.29 10.74
C SER A 412 -21.58 -10.99 9.94
N ARG A 413 -22.05 -9.90 10.53
CA ARG A 413 -21.86 -8.56 9.96
C ARG A 413 -20.85 -7.76 10.75
N TYR A 414 -20.10 -6.94 10.03
CA TYR A 414 -18.99 -6.19 10.56
C TYR A 414 -19.14 -4.70 10.29
N GLN A 415 -18.58 -3.91 11.19
CA GLN A 415 -18.44 -2.47 11.08
C GLN A 415 -17.00 -2.09 11.37
N ILE A 416 -16.45 -1.13 10.62
CA ILE A 416 -15.14 -0.52 10.89
C ILE A 416 -15.32 0.97 11.07
N VAL A 417 -14.72 1.48 12.13
CA VAL A 417 -14.72 2.88 12.51
C VAL A 417 -13.28 3.36 12.60
N ILE A 418 -12.96 4.48 11.95
CA ILE A 418 -11.76 5.25 12.29
C ILE A 418 -12.15 6.13 13.46
N GLU A 419 -11.54 5.92 14.63
CA GLU A 419 -11.92 6.58 15.88
C GLU A 419 -11.18 7.91 16.05
N ALA A 420 -9.88 7.92 15.74
CA ALA A 420 -9.02 9.05 16.02
C ALA A 420 -7.87 9.13 15.03
N ILE A 421 -7.37 10.35 14.84
CA ILE A 421 -6.11 10.66 14.18
C ILE A 421 -5.18 11.36 15.19
N SER A 422 -3.88 11.07 15.15
CA SER A 422 -2.87 11.76 15.96
C SER A 422 -1.65 12.16 15.14
N ALA A 423 -1.12 13.37 15.36
CA ALA A 423 0.17 13.80 14.80
C ALA A 423 1.25 13.40 15.79
N ARG A 424 2.01 12.36 15.46
CA ARG A 424 3.22 12.00 16.21
C ARG A 424 4.38 12.91 15.84
N LYS A 425 4.37 13.37 14.58
CA LYS A 425 5.25 14.39 14.03
C LYS A 425 4.51 15.04 12.85
N GLU A 426 4.33 16.34 12.88
CA GLU A 426 3.73 17.08 11.78
C GLU A 426 4.68 17.15 10.57
N THR A 427 4.21 17.70 9.45
CA THR A 427 4.99 17.77 8.23
C THR A 427 6.10 18.81 8.33
N SER A 428 7.27 18.52 7.78
CA SER A 428 8.41 19.44 7.86
C SER A 428 8.37 20.54 6.78
N PRO A 429 8.88 21.75 7.07
CA PRO A 429 9.35 22.19 8.38
C PRO A 429 8.19 22.68 9.27
N GLU A 430 8.24 22.30 10.55
CA GLU A 430 7.25 22.64 11.60
C GLU A 430 6.94 24.14 11.71
N TRP A 431 7.89 25.02 11.36
CA TRP A 431 7.78 26.46 11.58
C TRP A 431 7.14 27.25 10.43
N LEU A 432 6.80 26.62 9.31
CA LEU A 432 6.32 27.28 8.08
C LEU A 432 4.98 26.69 7.65
N GLY A 433 4.02 27.50 7.22
CA GLY A 433 2.74 26.98 6.73
C GLY A 433 1.84 26.41 7.83
N SER A 434 0.79 25.68 7.44
CA SER A 434 -0.14 25.00 8.35
C SER A 434 -0.14 23.53 8.02
N ASP A 435 -0.28 22.69 9.04
CA ASP A 435 -0.32 21.23 8.95
C ASP A 435 -1.76 20.71 8.84
N GLU A 436 -2.48 21.05 7.77
CA GLU A 436 -3.81 20.46 7.57
C GLU A 436 -3.70 19.07 6.92
N VAL A 437 -4.60 18.17 7.29
CA VAL A 437 -4.62 16.80 6.77
C VAL A 437 -5.90 16.56 5.99
N GLY A 438 -5.75 16.30 4.69
CA GLY A 438 -6.84 15.83 3.84
C GLY A 438 -6.95 14.31 3.89
N LEU A 439 -7.82 13.76 4.73
CA LEU A 439 -8.05 12.31 4.84
C LEU A 439 -9.32 11.88 4.09
N ARG A 440 -9.21 10.80 3.31
CA ARG A 440 -10.33 10.15 2.64
C ARG A 440 -10.22 8.64 2.70
N THR A 441 -11.37 7.98 2.75
CA THR A 441 -11.49 6.53 2.62
C THR A 441 -12.52 6.16 1.56
N MET A 442 -12.27 5.09 0.84
CA MET A 442 -13.25 4.41 -0.01
C MET A 442 -13.23 2.94 0.38
N ALA A 443 -14.38 2.40 0.73
CA ALA A 443 -14.54 1.00 1.07
C ALA A 443 -15.77 0.40 0.41
N PHE A 444 -15.73 -0.89 0.09
CA PHE A 444 -16.91 -1.60 -0.39
C PHE A 444 -16.83 -3.07 -0.03
N PRO A 445 -17.99 -3.71 0.24
CA PRO A 445 -18.04 -5.14 0.43
C PRO A 445 -18.01 -5.85 -0.92
N MET A 446 -17.39 -7.02 -0.97
CA MET A 446 -17.48 -7.95 -2.10
C MET A 446 -18.52 -9.03 -1.78
N ASP A 447 -19.47 -9.27 -2.67
CA ASP A 447 -20.48 -10.32 -2.49
C ASP A 447 -19.87 -11.74 -2.58
N LEU A 448 -20.74 -12.76 -2.51
CA LEU A 448 -20.33 -14.16 -2.58
C LEU A 448 -19.78 -14.59 -3.96
N MET A 449 -20.02 -13.80 -5.00
CA MET A 449 -19.42 -13.95 -6.33
C MET A 449 -18.14 -13.11 -6.49
N PHE A 450 -17.70 -12.47 -5.40
CA PHE A 450 -16.59 -11.52 -5.34
C PHE A 450 -16.81 -10.29 -6.22
N GLN A 451 -18.05 -9.83 -6.32
CA GLN A 451 -18.44 -8.61 -7.01
C GLN A 451 -18.60 -7.45 -6.01
N PRO A 452 -18.18 -6.22 -6.35
CA PRO A 452 -18.45 -5.06 -5.52
C PRO A 452 -19.95 -4.91 -5.24
N ILE A 453 -20.33 -4.77 -3.97
CA ILE A 453 -21.69 -4.44 -3.55
C ILE A 453 -21.79 -2.92 -3.52
N GLU A 454 -22.68 -2.39 -4.35
CA GLU A 454 -22.98 -0.97 -4.38
C GLU A 454 -23.96 -0.54 -3.27
N PRO A 455 -23.89 0.72 -2.82
CA PRO A 455 -22.91 1.74 -3.21
C PRO A 455 -21.58 1.58 -2.46
N MET A 456 -20.48 1.98 -3.11
CA MET A 456 -19.19 2.16 -2.44
C MET A 456 -19.35 3.19 -1.31
N GLN A 457 -18.86 2.85 -0.12
CA GLN A 457 -18.88 3.67 1.07
C GLN A 457 -17.67 4.58 1.08
N GLU A 458 -17.89 5.85 1.38
CA GLU A 458 -16.84 6.85 1.28
C GLU A 458 -16.95 7.82 2.45
N GLN A 459 -15.80 8.16 3.03
CA GLN A 459 -15.70 9.21 4.03
C GLN A 459 -14.61 10.20 3.63
N ALA A 460 -15.00 11.44 3.36
CA ALA A 460 -14.11 12.58 3.31
C ALA A 460 -14.17 13.28 4.68
N PHE A 461 -13.07 13.26 5.43
CA PHE A 461 -12.99 13.81 6.79
C PHE A 461 -12.86 15.35 6.73
N LYS A 462 -13.93 16.02 6.26
CA LYS A 462 -13.92 17.46 5.98
C LYS A 462 -13.70 18.33 7.23
N ASP A 463 -13.92 17.77 8.41
CA ASP A 463 -13.69 18.37 9.73
C ASP A 463 -12.20 18.46 10.12
N LEU A 464 -11.31 17.80 9.37
CA LEU A 464 -9.86 18.00 9.48
C LEU A 464 -9.35 19.20 8.66
N ARG A 465 -10.22 19.85 7.86
CA ARG A 465 -9.87 21.04 7.05
C ARG A 465 -9.92 22.30 7.90
N GLY A 466 -9.02 23.24 7.67
CA GLY A 466 -8.96 24.50 8.43
C GLY A 466 -8.38 24.32 9.84
N VAL A 467 -7.63 23.24 10.06
CA VAL A 467 -7.16 22.79 11.35
C VAL A 467 -5.66 22.56 11.31
N GLU A 468 -4.93 23.34 12.09
CA GLU A 468 -3.53 23.06 12.39
C GLU A 468 -3.45 21.75 13.20
N PHE A 469 -2.66 20.81 12.68
CA PHE A 469 -2.50 19.49 13.26
C PHE A 469 -1.08 19.29 13.79
N ASP A 470 -0.76 20.05 14.83
CA ASP A 470 0.56 20.10 15.42
C ASP A 470 0.98 18.78 16.09
N THR A 471 2.28 18.56 16.17
CA THR A 471 2.91 17.46 16.87
C THR A 471 2.39 17.31 18.30
N GLY A 472 1.89 16.11 18.62
CA GLY A 472 1.27 15.78 19.91
C GLY A 472 -0.26 15.96 19.94
N THR A 473 -0.86 16.49 18.87
CA THR A 473 -2.32 16.64 18.77
C THR A 473 -2.99 15.30 18.44
N THR A 474 -4.06 14.98 19.16
CA THR A 474 -4.99 13.88 18.84
C THR A 474 -6.38 14.46 18.68
N ARG A 475 -7.11 13.99 17.67
CA ARG A 475 -8.51 14.35 17.43
C ARG A 475 -9.40 13.12 17.27
N ASP A 476 -10.58 13.22 17.86
CA ASP A 476 -11.69 12.30 17.62
C ASP A 476 -12.27 12.61 16.24
N ILE A 477 -12.21 11.60 15.38
CA ILE A 477 -12.77 11.63 14.02
C ILE A 477 -13.68 10.42 13.81
N ALA A 478 -14.35 9.96 14.87
CA ALA A 478 -15.18 8.75 14.85
C ALA A 478 -16.17 8.75 13.67
N ARG A 479 -15.87 7.93 12.66
CA ARG A 479 -16.69 7.74 11.46
C ARG A 479 -16.71 6.28 11.05
N VAL A 480 -17.89 5.78 10.70
CA VAL A 480 -18.04 4.47 10.09
C VAL A 480 -17.49 4.55 8.66
N VAL A 481 -16.40 3.84 8.40
CA VAL A 481 -15.77 3.78 7.08
C VAL A 481 -16.18 2.54 6.30
N PHE A 482 -16.67 1.51 7.00
CA PHE A 482 -17.17 0.30 6.38
C PHE A 482 -18.27 -0.34 7.23
N GLN A 483 -19.34 -0.80 6.58
CA GLN A 483 -20.39 -1.64 7.13
C GLN A 483 -21.13 -2.38 6.02
N HIS A 484 -21.80 -3.49 6.31
CA HIS A 484 -22.59 -4.20 5.31
C HIS A 484 -23.84 -4.83 5.93
N ASP A 485 -24.88 -4.98 5.10
CA ASP A 485 -26.16 -5.56 5.49
C ASP A 485 -26.40 -6.95 4.87
N GLN A 486 -25.77 -7.24 3.72
CA GLN A 486 -25.79 -8.53 3.02
C GLN A 486 -24.59 -9.41 3.38
N PRO A 487 -24.64 -10.73 3.13
CA PRO A 487 -23.46 -11.59 3.22
C PRO A 487 -22.37 -11.16 2.24
N ILE A 488 -21.11 -11.19 2.69
CA ILE A 488 -19.95 -10.75 1.91
C ILE A 488 -18.88 -11.84 1.92
N LEU A 489 -18.02 -11.85 0.91
CA LEU A 489 -16.85 -12.71 0.85
C LEU A 489 -15.59 -11.99 1.37
N ALA A 490 -15.48 -10.69 1.10
CA ALA A 490 -14.38 -9.84 1.55
C ALA A 490 -14.79 -8.38 1.60
N MET A 491 -13.92 -7.54 2.14
CA MET A 491 -13.99 -6.09 2.04
C MET A 491 -12.74 -5.53 1.38
N VAL A 492 -12.91 -4.45 0.63
CA VAL A 492 -11.83 -3.64 0.06
C VAL A 492 -11.91 -2.27 0.70
N MET A 493 -10.79 -1.72 1.15
CA MET A 493 -10.69 -0.35 1.67
C MET A 493 -9.38 0.31 1.26
N ALA A 494 -9.50 1.48 0.66
CA ALA A 494 -8.43 2.40 0.32
C ALA A 494 -8.44 3.58 1.31
N VAL A 495 -7.28 3.92 1.87
CA VAL A 495 -7.11 5.06 2.78
C VAL A 495 -6.03 5.97 2.22
N LEU A 496 -6.36 7.23 1.98
CA LEU A 496 -5.45 8.21 1.41
C LEU A 496 -5.53 9.49 2.23
N GLY A 497 -4.36 9.98 2.64
CA GLY A 497 -4.19 11.22 3.36
C GLY A 497 -3.07 12.05 2.75
N HIS A 498 -3.36 13.31 2.48
CA HIS A 498 -2.42 14.26 1.92
C HIS A 498 -2.22 15.42 2.87
N GLU A 499 -1.01 15.98 2.86
CA GLU A 499 -0.73 17.23 3.54
C GLU A 499 -1.27 18.39 2.70
N ILE A 500 -2.13 19.17 3.34
CA ILE A 500 -2.80 20.34 2.80
C ILE A 500 -2.22 21.56 3.52
N ASP A 501 -1.50 22.39 2.79
CA ASP A 501 -0.92 23.62 3.30
C ASP A 501 -1.99 24.69 3.37
N SER A 502 -2.10 25.48 4.44
CA SER A 502 -3.15 26.50 4.49
C SER A 502 -2.85 27.73 3.62
N GLN A 503 -3.64 27.93 2.57
CA GLN A 503 -4.28 29.21 2.24
C GLN A 503 -5.70 28.94 1.74
N ARG A 504 -6.64 28.83 2.68
CA ARG A 504 -8.08 28.47 2.55
C ARG A 504 -8.74 28.46 1.17
N ALA A 505 -8.51 29.44 0.30
CA ALA A 505 -9.06 29.47 -1.07
C ALA A 505 -8.35 28.50 -2.02
N TYR A 506 -7.02 28.44 -1.96
CA TYR A 506 -6.18 27.50 -2.73
C TYR A 506 -6.44 26.05 -2.30
N ASP A 507 -6.63 25.84 -0.99
CA ASP A 507 -6.86 24.52 -0.40
C ASP A 507 -8.25 24.00 -0.79
N GLN A 508 -9.22 24.91 -0.85
CA GLN A 508 -10.56 24.57 -1.33
C GLN A 508 -10.52 24.17 -2.80
N GLU A 509 -9.74 24.84 -3.65
CA GLU A 509 -9.55 24.42 -5.06
C GLU A 509 -8.84 23.06 -5.18
N ILE A 510 -7.72 22.84 -4.47
CA ILE A 510 -7.01 21.54 -4.45
C ILE A 510 -7.95 20.43 -4.00
N THR A 511 -8.69 20.69 -2.93
CA THR A 511 -9.55 19.70 -2.32
C THR A 511 -10.74 19.37 -3.20
N ASP A 512 -11.41 20.38 -3.75
CA ASP A 512 -12.55 20.20 -4.65
C ASP A 512 -12.11 19.46 -5.94
N TRP A 513 -10.91 19.72 -6.47
CA TRP A 513 -10.41 19.01 -7.65
C TRP A 513 -9.98 17.57 -7.34
N THR A 514 -9.35 17.34 -6.17
CA THR A 514 -9.05 15.99 -5.68
C THR A 514 -10.36 15.21 -5.48
N GLU A 515 -11.42 15.89 -5.02
CA GLU A 515 -12.74 15.33 -4.89
C GLU A 515 -13.27 14.80 -6.23
N TYR A 516 -13.22 15.61 -7.29
CA TYR A 516 -13.69 15.19 -8.60
C TYR A 516 -12.84 14.08 -9.25
N PHE A 517 -11.52 14.05 -9.06
CA PHE A 517 -10.70 12.94 -9.59
C PHE A 517 -10.97 11.62 -8.91
N TRP A 518 -11.17 11.65 -7.60
CA TRP A 518 -11.64 10.47 -6.89
C TRP A 518 -12.98 9.99 -7.41
N ASP A 519 -13.90 10.90 -7.72
CA ASP A 519 -15.21 10.55 -8.26
C ASP A 519 -15.07 9.92 -9.65
N LEU A 520 -14.16 10.40 -10.51
CA LEU A 520 -13.81 9.76 -11.78
C LEU A 520 -13.23 8.35 -11.61
N ILE A 521 -12.37 8.15 -10.62
CA ILE A 521 -11.82 6.83 -10.31
C ILE A 521 -12.91 5.91 -9.76
N LYS A 522 -13.81 6.42 -8.92
CA LYS A 522 -14.96 5.69 -8.36
C LYS A 522 -15.93 5.23 -9.45
N GLU A 523 -16.25 6.11 -10.41
CA GLU A 523 -17.07 5.77 -11.57
C GLU A 523 -16.46 4.63 -12.41
N GLN A 524 -15.13 4.62 -12.57
CA GLN A 524 -14.43 3.54 -13.25
C GLN A 524 -14.31 2.27 -12.38
N ALA A 525 -14.14 2.41 -11.07
CA ALA A 525 -14.02 1.30 -10.13
C ALA A 525 -15.31 0.46 -10.04
N ALA A 526 -16.47 1.02 -10.42
CA ALA A 526 -17.71 0.25 -10.57
C ALA A 526 -17.57 -0.94 -11.56
N TYR A 527 -16.63 -0.86 -12.51
CA TYR A 527 -16.36 -1.93 -13.48
C TYR A 527 -15.44 -3.05 -12.96
N ILE A 528 -14.93 -2.94 -11.72
CA ILE A 528 -14.13 -4.01 -11.09
C ILE A 528 -14.93 -5.32 -11.01
N GLY A 529 -16.25 -5.25 -10.76
CA GLY A 529 -17.10 -6.43 -10.78
C GLY A 529 -17.10 -7.14 -12.13
N ALA A 530 -17.39 -6.40 -13.19
CA ALA A 530 -17.36 -6.92 -14.56
C ALA A 530 -15.98 -7.50 -14.92
N ALA A 531 -14.90 -6.88 -14.45
CA ALA A 531 -13.55 -7.38 -14.64
C ALA A 531 -13.38 -8.75 -13.96
N ILE A 532 -13.80 -8.89 -12.71
CA ILE A 532 -13.76 -10.17 -11.98
C ILE A 532 -14.62 -11.25 -12.67
N VAL A 533 -15.78 -10.91 -13.23
CA VAL A 533 -16.59 -11.86 -14.01
C VAL A 533 -15.84 -12.32 -15.26
N ALA A 534 -15.17 -11.41 -15.97
CA ALA A 534 -14.35 -11.74 -17.14
C ALA A 534 -13.18 -12.68 -16.80
N LEU A 535 -12.72 -12.67 -15.54
CA LEU A 535 -11.71 -13.58 -15.00
C LEU A 535 -12.25 -14.96 -14.59
N GLY A 536 -13.55 -15.22 -14.76
CA GLY A 536 -14.20 -16.45 -14.32
C GLY A 536 -14.84 -16.37 -12.93
N GLY A 537 -14.92 -15.16 -12.35
CA GLY A 537 -15.57 -14.89 -11.06
C GLY A 537 -14.72 -15.20 -9.83
N GLY A 538 -15.27 -14.94 -8.64
CA GLY A 538 -14.57 -15.11 -7.36
C GLY A 538 -13.98 -16.49 -7.12
N GLY A 539 -14.63 -17.56 -7.61
CA GLY A 539 -14.12 -18.92 -7.47
C GLY A 539 -12.83 -19.18 -8.28
N ALA A 540 -12.67 -18.55 -9.44
CA ALA A 540 -11.43 -18.63 -10.22
C ALA A 540 -10.30 -17.87 -9.51
N LEU A 541 -10.61 -16.70 -8.95
CA LEU A 541 -9.64 -15.88 -8.20
C LEU A 541 -9.21 -16.55 -6.90
N ALA A 542 -10.13 -17.16 -6.14
CA ALA A 542 -9.81 -17.90 -4.92
C ALA A 542 -8.83 -19.07 -5.16
N LYS A 543 -8.79 -19.64 -6.37
CA LYS A 543 -7.79 -20.67 -6.71
C LYS A 543 -6.38 -20.12 -6.79
N LEU A 544 -6.22 -18.81 -6.99
CA LEU A 544 -4.93 -18.14 -7.13
C LEU A 544 -4.40 -17.58 -5.81
N GLY A 545 -5.17 -17.62 -4.72
CA GLY A 545 -4.70 -17.16 -3.41
C GLY A 545 -5.82 -16.80 -2.45
N LYS A 546 -5.43 -16.29 -1.27
CA LYS A 546 -6.35 -15.87 -0.19
C LYS A 546 -7.24 -14.73 -0.67
N LEU A 547 -8.55 -14.81 -0.41
CA LEU A 547 -9.50 -13.77 -0.82
C LEU A 547 -9.20 -12.39 -0.19
N GLY A 548 -8.75 -12.36 1.07
CA GLY A 548 -8.31 -11.12 1.74
C GLY A 548 -7.13 -10.47 1.03
N ALA A 549 -6.13 -11.24 0.60
CA ALA A 549 -4.99 -10.72 -0.15
C ALA A 549 -5.40 -10.18 -1.53
N ILE A 550 -6.32 -10.86 -2.21
CA ILE A 550 -6.85 -10.37 -3.50
C ILE A 550 -7.61 -9.05 -3.30
N ALA A 551 -8.37 -8.91 -2.21
CA ALA A 551 -9.05 -7.68 -1.86
C ALA A 551 -8.06 -6.51 -1.59
N VAL A 552 -6.91 -6.79 -0.95
CA VAL A 552 -5.83 -5.80 -0.78
C VAL A 552 -5.32 -5.33 -2.14
N LEU A 553 -5.08 -6.24 -3.08
CA LEU A 553 -4.55 -5.90 -4.41
C LEU A 553 -5.52 -5.04 -5.23
N ILE A 554 -6.83 -5.27 -5.07
CA ILE A 554 -7.86 -4.41 -5.66
C ILE A 554 -7.84 -3.01 -5.02
N ALA A 555 -7.72 -2.92 -3.68
CA ALA A 555 -7.56 -1.63 -3.00
C ALA A 555 -6.31 -0.88 -3.51
N ALA A 556 -5.20 -1.58 -3.70
CA ALA A 556 -3.96 -1.01 -4.24
C ALA A 556 -4.12 -0.48 -5.67
N GLY A 557 -4.85 -1.18 -6.55
CA GLY A 557 -5.17 -0.68 -7.89
C GLY A 557 -5.93 0.65 -7.86
N ILE A 558 -6.85 0.80 -6.90
CA ILE A 558 -7.61 2.05 -6.70
C ILE A 558 -6.71 3.16 -6.16
N THR A 559 -5.95 2.92 -5.09
CA THR A 559 -5.09 3.95 -4.49
C THR A 559 -4.02 4.44 -5.45
N ILE A 560 -3.34 3.53 -6.17
CA ILE A 560 -2.37 3.87 -7.21
C ILE A 560 -3.03 4.63 -8.35
N GLY A 561 -4.25 4.25 -8.74
CA GLY A 561 -5.01 4.95 -9.78
C GLY A 561 -5.30 6.40 -9.43
N VAL A 562 -5.71 6.66 -8.19
CA VAL A 562 -5.93 8.01 -7.66
C VAL A 562 -4.61 8.77 -7.61
N ASP A 563 -3.60 8.20 -6.97
CA ASP A 563 -2.35 8.87 -6.67
C ASP A 563 -1.54 9.20 -7.94
N ALA A 564 -1.48 8.29 -8.92
CA ALA A 564 -0.87 8.56 -10.21
C ALA A 564 -1.54 9.74 -10.95
N ILE A 565 -2.84 9.95 -10.75
CA ILE A 565 -3.54 11.11 -11.31
C ILE A 565 -3.25 12.36 -10.50
N ILE A 566 -3.36 12.32 -9.16
CA ILE A 566 -3.04 13.45 -8.27
C ILE A 566 -1.62 13.94 -8.55
N ALA A 567 -0.64 13.05 -8.66
CA ALA A 567 0.74 13.38 -8.96
C ALA A 567 0.95 14.10 -10.30
N LEU A 568 0.00 14.05 -11.26
CA LEU A 568 0.10 14.79 -12.53
C LEU A 568 -0.23 16.28 -12.42
N TRP A 569 -1.02 16.70 -11.43
CA TRP A 569 -1.61 18.05 -11.39
C TRP A 569 -1.58 18.70 -10.01
N ALA A 570 -1.66 17.91 -8.94
CA ALA A 570 -1.75 18.37 -7.56
C ALA A 570 -0.39 18.24 -6.88
N PRO A 571 0.10 19.31 -6.25
CA PRO A 571 1.29 19.22 -5.43
C PRO A 571 0.97 18.71 -4.01
N ALA A 572 -0.24 18.20 -3.73
CA ALA A 572 -0.57 17.61 -2.43
C ALA A 572 0.36 16.42 -2.14
N ASP A 573 1.07 16.47 -1.01
CA ASP A 573 2.08 15.48 -0.71
C ASP A 573 1.47 14.35 0.12
N PRO A 574 1.70 13.09 -0.28
CA PRO A 574 1.17 11.93 0.42
C PRO A 574 1.81 11.80 1.79
N ILE A 575 0.98 11.67 2.82
CA ILE A 575 1.40 11.46 4.22
C ILE A 575 0.74 10.22 4.84
N ILE A 576 -0.35 9.74 4.25
CA ILE A 576 -1.02 8.49 4.61
C ILE A 576 -1.39 7.79 3.30
N PHE A 577 -0.89 6.58 3.12
CA PHE A 577 -1.26 5.69 2.03
C PHE A 577 -1.44 4.29 2.62
N ASP A 578 -2.66 3.74 2.54
CA ASP A 578 -2.96 2.41 3.08
C ASP A 578 -3.98 1.67 2.22
N THR A 579 -3.84 0.35 2.22
CA THR A 579 -4.77 -0.57 1.56
C THR A 579 -5.10 -1.68 2.54
N ILE A 580 -6.40 -1.86 2.78
CA ILE A 580 -6.92 -2.84 3.74
C ILE A 580 -7.91 -3.72 3.00
N GLY A 581 -7.55 -4.99 2.84
CA GLY A 581 -8.40 -6.04 2.29
C GLY A 581 -8.49 -7.17 3.29
N LEU A 582 -9.71 -7.51 3.68
CA LEU A 582 -9.98 -8.56 4.67
C LEU A 582 -11.08 -9.47 4.13
N SER A 583 -10.85 -10.77 4.13
CA SER A 583 -11.93 -11.73 3.91
C SER A 583 -12.92 -11.69 5.07
N ILE A 584 -14.11 -12.26 4.85
CA ILE A 584 -15.09 -12.44 5.91
C ILE A 584 -14.54 -13.31 7.06
N THR A 585 -13.63 -14.23 6.74
CA THR A 585 -12.90 -15.06 7.72
C THR A 585 -11.91 -14.23 8.53
N ASP A 586 -11.18 -13.31 7.89
CA ASP A 586 -10.26 -12.41 8.58
C ASP A 586 -11.02 -11.49 9.55
N LEU A 587 -12.15 -10.92 9.13
CA LEU A 587 -13.02 -10.12 9.99
C LEU A 587 -13.58 -10.92 11.18
N ALA A 588 -13.99 -12.16 10.93
CA ALA A 588 -14.43 -13.08 11.98
C ALA A 588 -13.31 -13.39 12.97
N TRP A 589 -12.10 -13.65 12.47
CA TRP A 589 -10.94 -13.94 13.30
C TRP A 589 -10.53 -12.73 14.14
N LEU A 590 -10.47 -11.54 13.54
CA LEU A 590 -10.13 -10.29 14.21
C LEU A 590 -11.06 -10.01 15.40
N THR A 591 -12.35 -10.31 15.28
CA THR A 591 -13.36 -10.01 16.31
C THR A 591 -13.76 -11.21 17.19
N SER A 592 -13.20 -12.40 16.93
CA SER A 592 -13.49 -13.62 17.69
C SER A 592 -12.79 -13.63 19.05
N ALA A 593 -13.47 -14.09 20.10
CA ALA A 593 -12.84 -14.31 21.41
C ALA A 593 -11.91 -15.53 21.43
N ASP A 594 -12.00 -16.42 20.44
CA ASP A 594 -11.26 -17.68 20.37
C ASP A 594 -9.93 -17.56 19.59
N ALA A 595 -9.60 -16.35 19.13
CA ALA A 595 -8.43 -16.07 18.31
C ALA A 595 -7.55 -15.00 18.98
N PRO A 596 -6.20 -15.10 18.89
CA PRO A 596 -5.33 -14.03 19.35
C PRO A 596 -5.53 -12.75 18.53
N PRO A 597 -5.16 -11.58 19.05
CA PRO A 597 -4.98 -10.41 18.19
C PRO A 597 -3.81 -10.68 17.21
N PRO A 598 -3.81 -10.10 16.00
CA PRO A 598 -2.65 -10.16 15.12
C PRO A 598 -1.40 -9.63 15.81
N GLY A 599 -0.23 -10.16 15.43
CA GLY A 599 1.05 -9.56 15.79
C GLY A 599 1.23 -8.15 15.21
N SER A 600 2.28 -7.47 15.64
CA SER A 600 2.71 -6.22 15.00
C SER A 600 3.33 -6.50 13.64
N SER A 601 3.13 -5.59 12.69
CA SER A 601 3.67 -5.70 11.35
C SER A 601 4.11 -4.34 10.80
N SER A 602 4.99 -4.34 9.82
CA SER A 602 5.40 -3.14 9.10
C SER A 602 5.56 -3.46 7.62
N PHE A 603 5.11 -2.56 6.76
CA PHE A 603 5.27 -2.66 5.31
C PHE A 603 5.43 -1.26 4.70
N THR A 604 5.99 -1.21 3.49
CA THR A 604 6.14 0.05 2.74
C THR A 604 5.22 0.02 1.53
N THR A 605 4.44 1.07 1.35
CA THR A 605 3.50 1.22 0.23
C THR A 605 4.23 1.61 -1.07
N GLU A 606 3.49 1.63 -2.17
CA GLU A 606 3.98 2.05 -3.48
C GLU A 606 4.43 3.52 -3.50
N ASP A 607 3.92 4.33 -2.58
CA ASP A 607 4.26 5.74 -2.43
C ASP A 607 5.28 5.98 -1.31
N ASP A 608 6.01 4.92 -0.93
CA ASP A 608 7.05 4.91 0.11
C ASP A 608 6.60 5.28 1.53
N ILE A 609 5.30 5.35 1.77
CA ILE A 609 4.79 5.49 3.14
C ILE A 609 5.03 4.16 3.87
N VAL A 610 5.76 4.21 4.98
CA VAL A 610 5.92 3.07 5.88
C VAL A 610 4.71 3.01 6.80
N VAL A 611 3.98 1.90 6.74
CA VAL A 611 2.82 1.62 7.57
C VAL A 611 3.21 0.66 8.68
N ASN A 612 3.19 1.14 9.91
CA ASN A 612 3.46 0.35 11.11
C ASN A 612 2.15 0.02 11.82
N VAL A 613 1.79 -1.27 11.87
CA VAL A 613 0.57 -1.75 12.51
C VAL A 613 0.90 -2.30 13.88
N ASN A 614 0.27 -1.73 14.92
CA ASN A 614 0.40 -2.13 16.33
C ASN A 614 1.84 -2.15 16.88
N THR A 615 2.77 -1.41 16.28
CA THR A 615 4.17 -1.37 16.73
C THR A 615 4.36 -0.46 17.95
N SER A 616 3.67 0.68 17.97
CA SER A 616 3.75 1.68 19.05
C SER A 616 2.79 1.39 20.19
N ILE A 617 1.58 0.91 19.85
CA ILE A 617 0.50 0.61 20.79
C ILE A 617 0.03 -0.82 20.50
N PRO A 618 0.08 -1.75 21.48
CA PRO A 618 -0.46 -3.09 21.32
C PRO A 618 -1.95 -3.04 20.98
N PRO A 619 -2.46 -3.99 20.17
CA PRO A 619 -3.87 -4.03 19.86
C PRO A 619 -4.70 -4.35 21.10
N VAL A 620 -5.94 -3.87 21.12
CA VAL A 620 -6.91 -4.20 22.17
C VAL A 620 -7.98 -5.10 21.56
N LYS A 621 -8.18 -6.28 22.15
CA LYS A 621 -9.19 -7.24 21.70
C LYS A 621 -10.17 -7.54 22.84
N ARG A 622 -11.44 -7.31 22.56
CA ARG A 622 -12.59 -7.45 23.48
C ARG A 622 -13.63 -8.38 22.85
N PRO A 623 -14.66 -8.84 23.59
CA PRO A 623 -15.74 -9.59 22.98
C PRO A 623 -16.34 -8.83 21.79
N LEU A 624 -16.34 -9.46 20.60
CA LEU A 624 -16.89 -8.90 19.36
C LEU A 624 -16.18 -7.64 18.82
N GLU A 625 -15.05 -7.24 19.39
CA GLU A 625 -14.38 -5.99 19.07
C GLU A 625 -12.86 -6.16 19.03
N TYR A 626 -12.24 -5.53 18.05
CA TYR A 626 -10.79 -5.43 17.92
C TYR A 626 -10.41 -4.01 17.56
N VAL A 627 -9.41 -3.47 18.23
CA VAL A 627 -8.90 -2.13 18.03
C VAL A 627 -7.43 -2.23 17.70
N GLU A 628 -7.05 -1.57 16.61
CA GLU A 628 -5.67 -1.51 16.16
C GLU A 628 -5.25 -0.07 15.88
N VAL A 629 -3.94 0.13 15.89
CA VAL A 629 -3.32 1.42 15.62
C VAL A 629 -2.39 1.26 14.43
N ARG A 630 -2.51 2.17 13.46
CA ARG A 630 -1.63 2.24 12.29
C ARG A 630 -0.92 3.58 12.27
N GLU A 631 0.40 3.54 12.33
CA GLU A 631 1.26 4.72 12.16
C GLU A 631 1.77 4.75 10.70
N TYR A 632 1.72 5.93 10.10
CA TYR A 632 2.13 6.25 8.75
C TYR A 632 3.34 7.17 8.83
N VAL A 633 4.48 6.73 8.29
CA VAL A 633 5.73 7.49 8.28
C VAL A 633 6.04 7.88 6.84
N SER A 634 6.11 9.19 6.58
CA SER A 634 6.52 9.77 5.31
C SER A 634 7.90 10.39 5.47
N ASP A 635 8.93 9.78 4.87
CA ASP A 635 10.29 10.30 4.95
C ASP A 635 10.45 11.59 4.12
N ASP A 636 9.75 11.69 2.99
CA ASP A 636 9.80 12.87 2.12
C ASP A 636 9.22 14.11 2.78
N GLN A 637 8.14 13.93 3.55
CA GLN A 637 7.48 14.97 4.32
C GLN A 637 8.03 15.08 5.75
N ASP A 638 8.95 14.18 6.11
CA ASP A 638 9.49 14.01 7.46
C ASP A 638 8.40 14.02 8.55
N SER A 639 7.29 13.30 8.28
CA SER A 639 6.04 13.35 9.04
C SER A 639 5.59 11.99 9.56
N ARG A 640 4.79 11.98 10.62
CA ARG A 640 4.27 10.77 11.28
C ARG A 640 2.84 10.97 11.78
N TYR A 641 1.90 10.28 11.16
CA TYR A 641 0.48 10.32 11.52
C TYR A 641 0.02 8.95 11.99
N GLU A 642 -0.94 8.92 12.91
CA GLU A 642 -1.48 7.68 13.47
C GLU A 642 -3.00 7.66 13.33
N LEU A 643 -3.55 6.58 12.79
CA LEU A 643 -4.99 6.31 12.77
C LEU A 643 -5.32 5.13 13.69
N ARG A 644 -6.38 5.30 14.48
CA ARG A 644 -6.93 4.26 15.33
C ARG A 644 -8.19 3.67 14.70
N TYR A 645 -8.17 2.38 14.42
CA TYR A 645 -9.29 1.65 13.81
C TYR A 645 -9.95 0.76 14.85
N ARG A 646 -11.29 0.73 14.85
CA ARG A 646 -12.10 -0.23 15.59
C ARG A 646 -12.91 -1.08 14.64
N TYR A 647 -12.73 -2.39 14.75
CA TYR A 647 -13.46 -3.44 14.05
C TYR A 647 -14.46 -4.03 15.03
N SER A 648 -15.73 -4.10 14.63
CA SER A 648 -16.80 -4.61 15.48
C SER A 648 -17.66 -5.62 14.72
N ARG A 649 -17.97 -6.75 15.37
CA ARG A 649 -18.99 -7.69 14.91
C ARG A 649 -20.34 -7.21 15.45
N VAL A 650 -21.23 -6.79 14.55
CA VAL A 650 -22.48 -6.10 14.89
C VAL A 650 -23.73 -6.98 14.80
N ALA A 651 -23.66 -8.12 14.10
CA ALA A 651 -24.74 -9.12 14.06
C ALA A 651 -24.24 -10.51 13.69
#